data_AF-A0A0G4MGW9-F1
#
_entry.id   AF-A0A0G4MGW9-F1
#
_cell.length_a   1.000
_cell.length_b   1.000
_cell.length_c   1.000
_cell.angle_alpha   90.00
_cell.angle_beta   90.00
_cell.angle_gamma   90.00
#
_symmetry.space_group_name_H-M   'P 1'
#
loop_
_entity.id
_entity.type
_entity.pdbx_description
1 polymer ?
#
loop_
_entity_poly.entity_id
_entity_poly.type
_entity_poly.pdbx_seq_one_letter_code
_entity_poly.pdbx_strand_id
1 'polypeptide(L)'
;MRTEVHKTKDNSVCVSLHFDTKDLTLSHTPFGVIVKLEDLNSTGEPGTPALPRTQLRLALPEPFWPGSLKIAEDKWELVTDAGTLVVPAQQYRPGGGGDFQGAHPAGEPALHCAGDCTCRTIHRPDRSPVDEKDKLPAPPFTPPIPEAYVEAAKNPPPIVQAVRIETIGANRIAVVEVTPIRYTLKGQLELCTHVQLAIDAVKTPCMTDKDQNEAIAEFSKIYGKDVDKSRVIPEPERFISGSAEASRLRDLAISQVINPIVIGSIRRDWPIIELRSDYLIITDDVTWDPVAITPGVSRPGLIKEFERLAEAKRARGISTRVVSITDIVAGRWGNFRAGSRDLQEVIRRFLKDVRVRWGVNWLLLGGDTSIVPVRRVAGALEGGIDPPLTVNPPADNKSFWTGSHLRIHAVDPGTWWGASTDNLLVRPDTGALIRYDAAGTSSSTSPGWYFTTADDYATRSATPTNFVRVEGPSSLVNAGLQFIYAWNTLPTDFYYASLTSWVVRTRPVRFGAVTFQMPYVYTPPHDWDAIGNGVYGQFRLDGSDMDGVNLQIELSVGRAPVETAAEANTFVNKTLAYERLGRLGWRAANRQWPRNLVLAAADWGSRAVFWPTGNAVPADGQYSHDATQSRSLLKRDAAPDSFAWDVIARITEDDRRVLPYKTDANPVVRGWYFATSATDPTPSRFQMNIFGTRITWPTRSPWVIIHGSLAERTPQLYEFNPRGADGSMADQEILRKQIRSELPGIDRHQRFYEDEFDLPFIDRIAAPVDFLTVSNIRSALDAAPHIVSLSGHGSSNGCCSLSANTASNLTNGPLGFIAYADSCLTNQFDEQDSMSEALIKNPNGGAVAYIGNTRFSWIGVGDNFQRAFFHRLTATRHLGLLNDSRIATFGTSGFIAGADRWAIYTLNLLGDPELRVYRAAIPSLRLPLIKVKLRKPFIRILGERKVPSGPPVFGDPSPVKGALVHVRQGPKLEFTGVTDADGVVFLPEGRFEKGELEVTASHDEYAVVADIVQVEG
;
A
#
# COMPACT_ATOMS: atom_id res chain seq x y z
N MET A 1 19.28 12.41 -24.18
CA MET A 1 18.33 12.40 -25.35
C MET A 1 17.58 13.74 -25.47
N ARG A 2 17.39 14.31 -26.68
CA ARG A 2 16.56 15.52 -26.88
C ARG A 2 15.30 15.22 -27.70
N THR A 3 14.19 15.86 -27.33
CA THR A 3 12.88 15.68 -27.98
C THR A 3 12.35 17.01 -28.51
N GLU A 4 11.86 17.00 -29.75
CA GLU A 4 11.18 18.14 -30.38
C GLU A 4 9.78 17.72 -30.82
N VAL A 5 8.76 18.43 -30.32
CA VAL A 5 7.36 18.15 -30.63
C VAL A 5 6.90 19.09 -31.74
N HIS A 6 6.45 18.54 -32.86
CA HIS A 6 5.99 19.32 -34.00
C HIS A 6 4.48 19.53 -33.96
N LYS A 7 4.01 20.66 -34.49
CA LYS A 7 2.59 21.02 -34.48
C LYS A 7 1.80 20.03 -35.36
N THR A 8 0.72 19.49 -34.79
CA THR A 8 -0.19 18.52 -35.41
C THR A 8 -0.79 19.04 -36.72
N LYS A 9 -0.60 18.33 -37.84
CA LYS A 9 -1.56 18.39 -38.96
C LYS A 9 -2.77 17.54 -38.56
N ASP A 10 -3.98 17.99 -38.88
CA ASP A 10 -5.25 17.41 -38.41
C ASP A 10 -5.20 15.88 -38.30
N ASN A 11 -5.24 15.38 -37.06
CA ASN A 11 -5.19 13.97 -36.64
C ASN A 11 -3.84 13.24 -36.69
N SER A 12 -2.69 13.92 -36.63
CA SER A 12 -1.37 13.26 -36.51
C SER A 12 -0.47 13.94 -35.47
N VAL A 13 0.28 13.14 -34.70
CA VAL A 13 1.29 13.60 -33.74
C VAL A 13 2.67 13.27 -34.28
N CYS A 14 3.49 14.29 -34.53
CA CYS A 14 4.89 14.12 -34.95
C CYS A 14 5.86 14.52 -33.83
N VAL A 15 6.83 13.65 -33.56
CA VAL A 15 7.92 13.90 -32.61
C VAL A 15 9.25 13.55 -33.25
N SER A 16 10.23 14.44 -33.10
CA SER A 16 11.60 14.21 -33.48
C SER A 16 12.44 13.91 -32.24
N LEU A 17 13.25 12.86 -32.32
CA LEU A 17 14.20 12.46 -31.29
C LEU A 17 15.62 12.65 -31.84
N HIS A 18 16.48 13.19 -31.00
CA HIS A 18 17.90 13.40 -31.33
C HIS A 18 18.77 12.72 -30.28
N PHE A 19 19.74 11.95 -30.77
CA PHE A 19 20.74 11.25 -29.97
C PHE A 19 22.13 11.74 -30.41
N ASP A 20 22.88 12.33 -29.48
CA ASP A 20 24.23 12.82 -29.80
C ASP A 20 25.22 11.65 -29.67
N THR A 21 26.15 11.54 -30.62
CA THR A 21 27.22 10.53 -30.56
C THR A 21 28.14 10.76 -29.36
N LYS A 22 28.19 11.98 -28.81
CA LYS A 22 28.93 12.30 -27.58
C LYS A 22 28.36 11.65 -26.33
N ASP A 23 27.06 11.34 -26.34
CA ASP A 23 26.37 10.72 -25.21
C ASP A 23 26.54 9.19 -25.23
N LEU A 24 27.13 8.64 -26.31
CA LEU A 24 27.40 7.22 -26.50
C LEU A 24 28.76 6.86 -25.91
N THR A 25 28.75 5.92 -24.96
CA THR A 25 29.97 5.34 -24.38
C THR A 25 30.06 3.86 -24.74
N LEU A 26 31.18 3.48 -25.35
CA LEU A 26 31.55 2.09 -25.63
C LEU A 26 32.66 1.66 -24.67
N SER A 27 32.37 0.75 -23.76
CA SER A 27 33.33 0.25 -22.78
C SER A 27 33.70 -1.20 -23.08
N HIS A 28 34.97 -1.47 -23.37
CA HIS A 28 35.45 -2.81 -23.65
C HIS A 28 35.61 -3.64 -22.37
N THR A 29 35.13 -4.88 -22.39
CA THR A 29 35.32 -5.86 -21.32
C THR A 29 35.81 -7.19 -21.90
N PRO A 30 36.34 -8.11 -21.07
CA PRO A 30 36.70 -9.45 -21.52
C PRO A 30 35.55 -10.26 -22.15
N PHE A 31 34.29 -9.85 -21.91
CA PHE A 31 33.08 -10.55 -22.34
C PHE A 31 32.34 -9.85 -23.49
N GLY A 32 32.90 -8.75 -24.02
CA GLY A 32 32.28 -7.93 -25.05
C GLY A 32 32.29 -6.42 -24.73
N VAL A 33 31.66 -5.62 -25.57
CA VAL A 33 31.51 -4.18 -25.44
C VAL A 33 30.21 -3.85 -24.73
N ILE A 34 30.30 -3.09 -23.65
CA ILE A 34 29.14 -2.48 -23.00
C ILE A 34 28.81 -1.20 -23.77
N VAL A 35 27.58 -1.12 -24.26
CA VAL A 35 27.06 0.04 -24.98
C VAL A 35 26.15 0.80 -24.02
N LYS A 36 26.50 2.04 -23.70
CA LYS A 36 25.69 2.95 -22.85
C LYS A 36 25.38 4.23 -23.63
N LEU A 37 24.14 4.68 -23.57
CA LEU A 37 23.71 5.98 -24.07
C LEU A 37 23.08 6.73 -22.90
N GLU A 38 23.45 7.98 -22.67
CA GLU A 38 22.94 8.79 -21.55
C GLU A 38 21.40 8.81 -21.52
N ASP A 39 20.80 8.70 -20.32
CA ASP A 39 19.36 8.58 -20.05
C ASP A 39 18.66 7.30 -20.53
N LEU A 40 19.38 6.32 -21.12
CA LEU A 40 18.82 5.05 -21.59
C LEU A 40 19.33 3.86 -20.77
N ASN A 41 18.45 2.86 -20.62
CA ASN A 41 18.80 1.58 -19.99
C ASN A 41 19.15 0.55 -21.07
N SER A 42 20.21 -0.22 -20.84
CA SER A 42 20.55 -1.36 -21.69
C SER A 42 19.87 -2.61 -21.16
N THR A 43 18.83 -3.07 -21.86
CA THR A 43 18.03 -4.24 -21.47
C THR A 43 17.84 -5.19 -22.65
N GLY A 44 17.43 -6.43 -22.39
CA GLY A 44 17.18 -7.46 -23.40
C GLY A 44 16.85 -8.80 -22.76
N GLU A 45 16.39 -9.75 -23.55
CA GLU A 45 16.22 -11.13 -23.09
C GLU A 45 17.58 -11.73 -22.71
N PRO A 46 17.69 -12.48 -21.60
CA PRO A 46 18.97 -13.05 -21.17
C PRO A 46 19.68 -13.80 -22.30
N GLY A 47 20.94 -13.46 -22.56
CA GLY A 47 21.76 -14.05 -23.62
C GLY A 47 21.69 -13.33 -24.98
N THR A 48 20.79 -12.37 -25.17
CA THR A 48 20.72 -11.50 -26.36
C THR A 48 21.59 -10.23 -26.20
N PRO A 49 21.95 -9.49 -27.25
CA PRO A 49 22.74 -8.26 -27.12
C PRO A 49 22.07 -7.19 -26.23
N ALA A 50 22.77 -6.69 -25.20
CA ALA A 50 22.26 -5.65 -24.30
C ALA A 50 22.39 -4.25 -24.92
N LEU A 51 21.46 -3.89 -25.80
CA LEU A 51 21.43 -2.59 -26.48
C LEU A 51 20.62 -1.54 -25.67
N PRO A 52 21.05 -0.26 -25.66
CA PRO A 52 20.29 0.83 -25.04
C PRO A 52 18.91 0.98 -25.67
N ARG A 53 17.87 1.08 -24.84
CA ARG A 53 16.49 1.33 -25.25
C ARG A 53 15.74 2.16 -24.20
N THR A 54 14.64 2.78 -24.61
CA THR A 54 13.73 3.50 -23.71
C THR A 54 12.28 3.43 -24.18
N GLN A 55 11.33 3.59 -23.26
CA GLN A 55 9.91 3.68 -23.60
C GLN A 55 9.44 5.14 -23.52
N LEU A 56 8.88 5.63 -24.61
CA LEU A 56 8.28 6.95 -24.71
C LEU A 56 6.77 6.86 -24.66
N ARG A 57 6.15 7.82 -23.96
CA ARG A 57 4.70 7.95 -23.86
C ARG A 57 4.24 9.15 -24.67
N LEU A 58 3.42 8.89 -25.69
CA LEU A 58 2.91 9.87 -26.62
C LEU A 58 1.39 9.99 -26.48
N ALA A 59 0.90 11.12 -25.98
CA ALA A 59 -0.53 11.41 -25.93
C ALA A 59 -1.09 11.64 -27.34
N LEU A 60 -2.30 11.17 -27.57
CA LEU A 60 -3.10 11.49 -28.76
C LEU A 60 -4.23 12.46 -28.39
N PRO A 61 -4.70 13.30 -29.33
CA PRO A 61 -5.86 14.15 -29.08
C PRO A 61 -7.10 13.32 -28.73
N GLU A 62 -7.92 13.77 -27.78
CA GLU A 62 -9.20 13.10 -27.45
C GLU A 62 -10.21 13.21 -28.63
N PRO A 63 -11.00 12.16 -28.96
CA PRO A 63 -11.06 10.81 -28.39
C PRO A 63 -10.35 9.76 -29.28
N PHE A 64 -9.20 10.10 -29.85
CA PHE A 64 -8.59 9.28 -30.89
C PHE A 64 -7.65 8.20 -30.34
N TRP A 65 -7.61 7.08 -31.05
CA TRP A 65 -6.72 5.94 -30.82
C TRP A 65 -5.53 6.00 -31.80
N PRO A 66 -4.39 5.36 -31.49
CA PRO A 66 -3.29 5.25 -32.45
C PRO A 66 -3.75 4.43 -33.65
N GLY A 67 -3.60 4.99 -34.85
CA GLY A 67 -4.09 4.44 -36.11
C GLY A 67 -2.99 3.90 -37.03
N SER A 68 -1.83 4.55 -37.04
CA SER A 68 -0.61 3.98 -37.62
C SER A 68 0.61 4.68 -37.02
N LEU A 69 1.73 3.96 -36.90
CA LEU A 69 3.02 4.52 -36.51
C LEU A 69 3.94 4.46 -37.72
N LYS A 70 4.49 5.61 -38.11
CA LYS A 70 5.41 5.76 -39.25
C LYS A 70 6.69 6.42 -38.79
N ILE A 71 7.81 5.97 -39.34
CA ILE A 71 9.09 6.68 -39.27
C ILE A 71 9.16 7.52 -40.53
N ALA A 72 9.10 8.84 -40.38
CA ALA A 72 9.14 9.78 -41.49
C ALA A 72 10.57 9.98 -42.00
N GLU A 73 11.52 10.01 -41.08
CA GLU A 73 12.95 10.18 -41.35
C GLU A 73 13.75 9.49 -40.25
N ASP A 74 14.84 8.81 -40.61
CA ASP A 74 15.86 8.35 -39.68
C ASP A 74 17.26 8.55 -40.27
N LYS A 75 18.23 8.86 -39.41
CA LYS A 75 19.62 9.07 -39.79
C LYS A 75 20.53 8.21 -38.94
N TRP A 76 21.14 7.21 -39.56
CA TRP A 76 22.07 6.28 -38.92
C TRP A 76 23.52 6.64 -39.22
N GLU A 77 24.36 6.62 -38.19
CA GLU A 77 25.79 6.83 -38.31
C GLU A 77 26.54 5.63 -37.71
N LEU A 78 27.56 5.15 -38.42
CA LEU A 78 28.40 4.05 -37.96
C LEU A 78 29.23 4.50 -36.75
N VAL A 79 29.18 3.73 -35.67
CA VAL A 79 29.92 4.05 -34.42
C VAL A 79 31.06 3.08 -34.13
N THR A 80 31.16 1.97 -34.86
CA THR A 80 32.28 1.02 -34.77
C THR A 80 32.78 0.65 -36.15
N ASP A 81 34.10 0.60 -36.33
CA ASP A 81 34.78 0.26 -37.57
C ASP A 81 34.90 -1.26 -37.82
N ALA A 82 34.77 -2.08 -36.78
CA ALA A 82 34.83 -3.54 -36.85
C ALA A 82 33.61 -4.23 -36.19
N GLY A 83 33.47 -5.53 -36.46
CA GLY A 83 32.45 -6.36 -35.82
C GLY A 83 32.59 -6.31 -34.30
N THR A 84 31.54 -5.92 -33.60
CA THR A 84 31.56 -5.62 -32.17
C THR A 84 30.68 -6.60 -31.43
N LEU A 85 31.26 -7.41 -30.54
CA LEU A 85 30.46 -8.28 -29.67
C LEU A 85 29.93 -7.45 -28.50
N VAL A 86 28.68 -7.01 -28.54
CA VAL A 86 28.03 -6.38 -27.38
C VAL A 86 27.88 -7.41 -26.25
N VAL A 87 27.96 -6.99 -24.99
CA VAL A 87 27.73 -7.91 -23.86
C VAL A 87 26.30 -8.48 -23.87
N PRO A 88 26.08 -9.76 -23.52
CA PRO A 88 24.74 -10.31 -23.45
C PRO A 88 23.96 -9.73 -22.26
N ALA A 89 22.68 -9.45 -22.46
CA ALA A 89 21.75 -9.10 -21.40
C ALA A 89 21.75 -10.23 -20.37
N GLN A 90 21.80 -9.84 -19.11
CA GLN A 90 21.84 -10.77 -17.98
C GLN A 90 20.43 -10.91 -17.41
N GLN A 91 20.19 -11.98 -16.65
CA GLN A 91 18.93 -12.15 -15.93
C GLN A 91 18.63 -10.94 -15.03
N TYR A 92 17.36 -10.53 -15.00
CA TYR A 92 16.91 -9.41 -14.17
C TYR A 92 17.23 -9.69 -12.71
N ARG A 93 17.90 -8.72 -12.08
CA ARG A 93 18.12 -8.70 -10.64
C ARG A 93 16.91 -8.03 -9.98
N PRO A 94 16.43 -8.50 -8.81
CA PRO A 94 15.76 -7.60 -7.88
C PRO A 94 16.71 -6.42 -7.58
N GLY A 95 16.20 -5.20 -7.59
CA GLY A 95 16.99 -3.98 -7.76
C GLY A 95 18.14 -3.78 -6.77
N GLY A 96 19.37 -3.98 -7.24
CA GLY A 96 20.61 -3.42 -6.70
C GLY A 96 21.47 -2.92 -7.86
N GLY A 97 21.70 -1.62 -7.96
CA GLY A 97 22.41 -0.98 -9.08
C GLY A 97 23.85 -1.49 -9.27
N GLY A 98 24.29 -1.64 -10.53
CA GLY A 98 25.69 -1.89 -10.91
C GLY A 98 26.58 -0.68 -10.61
N ASP A 99 27.90 -0.81 -10.43
CA ASP A 99 28.84 -1.43 -11.36
C ASP A 99 30.27 -1.55 -10.72
N PHE A 100 31.10 -2.49 -11.23
CA PHE A 100 32.58 -2.64 -11.17
C PHE A 100 33.36 -3.42 -10.06
N GLN A 101 33.54 -4.72 -10.37
CA GLN A 101 34.77 -5.56 -10.51
C GLN A 101 35.83 -5.77 -9.40
N GLY A 102 36.06 -7.07 -9.11
CA GLY A 102 37.26 -7.64 -8.47
C GLY A 102 37.27 -9.19 -8.41
N ALA A 103 37.63 -9.82 -9.55
CA ALA A 103 37.98 -11.22 -9.88
C ALA A 103 38.26 -12.33 -8.81
N HIS A 104 37.59 -13.49 -9.02
CA HIS A 104 38.03 -14.92 -9.04
C HIS A 104 38.71 -15.63 -7.83
N PRO A 105 38.70 -17.00 -7.72
CA PRO A 105 37.86 -18.04 -8.34
C PRO A 105 37.22 -19.06 -7.34
N ALA A 106 36.30 -19.85 -7.89
CA ALA A 106 35.57 -20.94 -7.24
C ALA A 106 36.43 -22.16 -6.85
N GLY A 107 36.00 -22.86 -5.80
CA GLY A 107 36.47 -24.20 -5.45
C GLY A 107 36.17 -24.53 -3.98
N GLU A 108 34.96 -25.04 -3.72
CA GLU A 108 34.58 -25.74 -2.47
C GLU A 108 35.60 -26.84 -2.06
N PRO A 109 35.67 -27.27 -0.78
CA PRO A 109 34.55 -27.41 0.16
C PRO A 109 34.79 -26.97 1.61
N ALA A 110 33.67 -26.84 2.32
CA ALA A 110 33.42 -26.85 3.76
C ALA A 110 34.58 -26.82 4.80
N LEU A 111 34.25 -26.17 5.94
CA LEU A 111 34.74 -26.34 7.32
C LEU A 111 35.71 -25.29 7.93
N HIS A 112 35.23 -24.77 9.07
CA HIS A 112 35.90 -24.38 10.32
C HIS A 112 36.92 -23.22 10.41
N CYS A 113 36.68 -22.43 11.45
CA CYS A 113 37.46 -21.39 12.14
C CYS A 113 38.99 -21.55 12.01
N ALA A 114 39.82 -20.49 11.94
CA ALA A 114 40.02 -19.55 13.04
C ALA A 114 41.25 -18.61 12.88
N GLY A 115 41.14 -17.38 13.41
CA GLY A 115 42.03 -16.81 14.43
C GLY A 115 43.43 -16.29 14.09
N ASP A 116 43.58 -14.98 13.94
CA ASP A 116 44.55 -14.09 14.63
C ASP A 116 44.49 -12.61 14.14
N CYS A 117 44.65 -11.68 15.09
CA CYS A 117 45.23 -10.31 15.07
C CYS A 117 45.43 -9.58 13.70
N THR A 118 45.20 -8.27 13.45
CA THR A 118 45.11 -7.04 14.28
C THR A 118 44.96 -5.80 13.36
N CYS A 119 44.39 -4.69 13.88
CA CYS A 119 44.62 -3.26 13.51
C CYS A 119 44.04 -2.71 12.18
N ARG A 120 43.02 -1.82 12.19
CA ARG A 120 42.94 -0.37 12.56
C ARG A 120 43.11 0.62 11.38
N THR A 121 41.96 1.09 10.87
CA THR A 121 41.53 2.49 10.59
C THR A 121 42.47 3.51 9.92
N ILE A 122 42.06 4.04 8.75
CA ILE A 122 42.26 5.46 8.35
C ILE A 122 41.06 5.99 7.50
N HIS A 123 40.42 7.06 8.02
CA HIS A 123 39.60 8.17 7.48
C HIS A 123 38.60 8.12 6.27
N ARG A 124 37.40 8.69 6.56
CA ARG A 124 36.20 9.10 5.77
C ARG A 124 36.47 10.16 4.66
N PRO A 125 35.63 10.45 3.62
CA PRO A 125 34.15 10.61 3.62
C PRO A 125 33.35 10.22 2.33
N ASP A 126 32.00 10.36 2.41
CA ASP A 126 30.98 10.39 1.31
C ASP A 126 30.42 9.04 0.77
N ARG A 127 29.09 8.89 0.91
CA ARG A 127 28.12 7.88 0.39
C ARG A 127 28.33 6.39 0.72
N SER A 128 27.32 5.84 1.40
CA SER A 128 27.15 4.41 1.70
C SER A 128 27.00 3.54 0.44
N PRO A 129 27.47 2.28 0.52
CA PRO A 129 26.80 1.17 -0.16
C PRO A 129 26.43 0.04 0.81
N VAL A 130 25.34 -0.63 0.45
CA VAL A 130 24.70 -1.80 1.04
C VAL A 130 25.71 -2.90 1.43
N ASP A 131 25.50 -3.51 2.60
CA ASP A 131 26.35 -4.58 3.16
C ASP A 131 26.37 -5.82 2.23
N GLU A 132 27.52 -6.46 2.14
CA GLU A 132 27.84 -7.37 1.02
C GLU A 132 27.20 -8.76 1.11
N LYS A 133 26.60 -9.09 2.25
CA LYS A 133 26.04 -10.41 2.56
C LYS A 133 24.56 -10.59 2.22
N ASP A 134 23.84 -9.50 1.95
CA ASP A 134 22.44 -9.51 1.50
C ASP A 134 22.31 -9.58 -0.03
N LYS A 135 23.41 -9.88 -0.72
CA LYS A 135 23.39 -10.14 -2.16
C LYS A 135 22.78 -11.51 -2.39
N LEU A 136 21.55 -11.55 -2.91
CA LEU A 136 21.00 -12.72 -3.59
C LEU A 136 22.10 -13.30 -4.50
N PRO A 137 22.37 -14.63 -4.48
CA PRO A 137 23.42 -15.21 -5.30
C PRO A 137 23.21 -14.74 -6.73
N ALA A 138 24.25 -14.13 -7.31
CA ALA A 138 24.17 -13.62 -8.66
C ALA A 138 23.71 -14.77 -9.56
N PRO A 139 22.64 -14.60 -10.36
CA PRO A 139 22.28 -15.60 -11.33
C PRO A 139 23.52 -15.89 -12.18
N PRO A 140 23.76 -17.17 -12.55
CA PRO A 140 24.94 -17.52 -13.33
C PRO A 140 24.99 -16.63 -14.56
N PHE A 141 26.20 -16.15 -14.89
CA PHE A 141 26.43 -15.33 -16.08
C PHE A 141 25.75 -16.00 -17.27
N THR A 142 24.81 -15.28 -17.90
CA THR A 142 24.13 -15.79 -19.08
C THR A 142 25.05 -15.59 -20.28
N PRO A 143 25.56 -16.66 -20.90
CA PRO A 143 26.46 -16.54 -22.04
C PRO A 143 25.71 -15.99 -23.26
N PRO A 144 26.41 -15.39 -24.23
CA PRO A 144 25.79 -14.94 -25.46
C PRO A 144 25.24 -16.15 -26.23
N ILE A 145 24.01 -16.04 -26.72
CA ILE A 145 23.38 -17.03 -27.60
C ILE A 145 23.80 -16.68 -29.03
N PRO A 146 24.67 -17.45 -29.71
CA PRO A 146 25.22 -17.07 -31.02
C PRO A 146 24.14 -16.79 -32.06
N GLU A 147 23.08 -17.59 -32.08
CA GLU A 147 21.95 -17.45 -32.99
C GLU A 147 21.23 -16.11 -32.80
N ALA A 148 21.14 -15.61 -31.56
CA ALA A 148 20.49 -14.34 -31.25
C ALA A 148 21.29 -13.12 -31.74
N TYR A 149 22.63 -13.19 -31.76
CA TYR A 149 23.48 -12.13 -32.32
C TYR A 149 23.43 -12.11 -33.84
N VAL A 150 23.43 -13.30 -34.46
CA VAL A 150 23.24 -13.44 -35.91
C VAL A 150 21.86 -12.91 -36.31
N GLU A 151 20.83 -13.21 -35.53
CA GLU A 151 19.48 -12.72 -35.77
C GLU A 151 19.39 -11.19 -35.59
N ALA A 152 19.99 -10.64 -34.53
CA ALA A 152 20.04 -9.20 -34.31
C ALA A 152 20.79 -8.43 -35.42
N ALA A 153 21.72 -9.07 -36.12
CA ALA A 153 22.41 -8.49 -37.28
C ALA A 153 21.65 -8.66 -38.60
N LYS A 154 20.97 -9.80 -38.80
CA LYS A 154 20.16 -10.07 -40.00
C LYS A 154 18.85 -9.29 -40.02
N ASN A 155 18.18 -9.26 -38.87
CA ASN A 155 16.88 -8.64 -38.64
C ASN A 155 16.98 -7.71 -37.43
N PRO A 156 17.71 -6.58 -37.54
CA PRO A 156 17.85 -5.65 -36.43
C PRO A 156 16.48 -5.12 -35.99
N PRO A 157 16.28 -4.92 -34.67
CA PRO A 157 15.03 -4.35 -34.17
C PRO A 157 14.78 -2.99 -34.83
N PRO A 158 13.52 -2.67 -35.17
CA PRO A 158 13.19 -1.36 -35.71
C PRO A 158 13.53 -0.29 -34.68
N ILE A 159 13.94 0.90 -35.14
CA ILE A 159 14.26 2.01 -34.23
C ILE A 159 13.12 2.38 -33.30
N VAL A 160 11.88 2.30 -33.80
CA VAL A 160 10.69 2.53 -32.99
C VAL A 160 9.78 1.32 -33.13
N GLN A 161 9.37 0.75 -32.00
CA GLN A 161 8.42 -0.34 -31.91
C GLN A 161 7.23 0.07 -31.06
N ALA A 162 6.01 -0.22 -31.52
CA ALA A 162 4.81 -0.06 -30.69
C ALA A 162 4.80 -1.14 -29.59
N VAL A 163 4.56 -0.71 -28.35
CA VAL A 163 4.52 -1.61 -27.19
C VAL A 163 3.07 -1.86 -26.77
N ARG A 164 2.38 -0.80 -26.33
CA ARG A 164 1.02 -0.89 -25.77
C ARG A 164 0.30 0.46 -25.86
N ILE A 165 -1.00 0.44 -25.57
CA ILE A 165 -1.81 1.63 -25.39
C ILE A 165 -2.14 1.75 -23.89
N GLU A 166 -1.83 2.89 -23.30
CA GLU A 166 -2.22 3.26 -21.94
C GLU A 166 -3.36 4.28 -22.00
N THR A 167 -4.13 4.37 -20.90
CA THR A 167 -5.22 5.33 -20.76
C THR A 167 -5.06 6.11 -19.48
N ILE A 168 -5.05 7.44 -19.56
CA ILE A 168 -5.09 8.33 -18.40
C ILE A 168 -6.25 9.30 -18.57
N GLY A 169 -7.28 9.12 -17.74
CA GLY A 169 -8.55 9.81 -17.92
C GLY A 169 -9.17 9.49 -19.27
N ALA A 170 -9.38 10.50 -20.10
CA ALA A 170 -9.90 10.35 -21.47
C ALA A 170 -8.80 10.31 -22.54
N ASN A 171 -7.52 10.51 -22.18
CA ASN A 171 -6.42 10.54 -23.13
C ASN A 171 -5.87 9.12 -23.36
N ARG A 172 -5.78 8.72 -24.63
CA ARG A 172 -5.06 7.51 -25.06
C ARG A 172 -3.59 7.87 -25.26
N ILE A 173 -2.71 7.05 -24.68
CA ILE A 173 -1.27 7.24 -24.71
C ILE A 173 -0.66 6.05 -25.43
N ALA A 174 -0.03 6.32 -26.57
CA ALA A 174 0.76 5.32 -27.27
C ALA A 174 2.11 5.18 -26.57
N VAL A 175 2.41 3.97 -26.08
CA VAL A 175 3.74 3.63 -25.56
C VAL A 175 4.55 3.01 -26.69
N VAL A 176 5.66 3.66 -27.03
CA VAL A 176 6.59 3.19 -28.05
C VAL A 176 7.95 2.96 -27.43
N GLU A 177 8.59 1.86 -27.78
CA GLU A 177 9.98 1.57 -27.43
C GLU A 177 10.89 2.11 -28.52
N VAL A 178 11.94 2.83 -28.14
CA VAL A 178 12.95 3.38 -29.03
C VAL A 178 14.28 2.70 -28.77
N THR A 179 14.84 2.08 -29.82
CA THR A 179 16.14 1.41 -29.81
C THR A 179 17.08 2.13 -30.78
N PRO A 180 17.84 3.14 -30.31
CA PRO A 180 18.63 3.99 -31.18
C PRO A 180 19.93 3.32 -31.67
N ILE A 181 20.26 2.10 -31.24
CA ILE A 181 21.48 1.40 -31.65
C ILE A 181 21.12 0.04 -32.22
N ARG A 182 21.74 -0.32 -33.35
CA ARG A 182 21.53 -1.64 -33.98
C ARG A 182 22.81 -2.20 -34.56
N TYR A 183 22.75 -3.49 -34.89
CA TYR A 183 23.78 -4.14 -35.69
C TYR A 183 23.56 -3.93 -37.19
N THR A 184 24.67 -3.83 -37.90
CA THR A 184 24.74 -4.02 -39.35
C THR A 184 24.93 -5.51 -39.67
N LEU A 185 24.72 -5.90 -40.94
CA LEU A 185 25.02 -7.26 -41.42
C LEU A 185 26.48 -7.69 -41.23
N LYS A 186 27.40 -6.75 -41.02
CA LYS A 186 28.82 -7.01 -40.74
C LYS A 186 29.12 -7.13 -39.24
N GLY A 187 28.11 -7.03 -38.37
CA GLY A 187 28.26 -7.03 -36.91
C GLY A 187 28.80 -5.72 -36.34
N GLN A 188 28.90 -4.65 -37.13
CA GLN A 188 29.23 -3.31 -36.64
C GLN A 188 28.00 -2.65 -36.01
N LEU A 189 28.20 -1.70 -35.11
CA LEU A 189 27.14 -0.90 -34.49
C LEU A 189 26.92 0.42 -35.25
N GLU A 190 25.65 0.78 -35.41
CA GLU A 190 25.20 2.10 -35.87
C GLU A 190 24.34 2.76 -34.78
N LEU A 191 24.51 4.07 -34.58
CA LEU A 191 23.65 4.92 -33.76
C LEU A 191 22.74 5.74 -34.68
N CYS A 192 21.44 5.75 -34.39
CA CYS A 192 20.52 6.68 -35.01
C CYS A 192 20.64 8.05 -34.33
N THR A 193 21.16 9.05 -35.04
CA THR A 193 21.36 10.40 -34.51
C THR A 193 20.11 11.26 -34.57
N HIS A 194 19.20 10.92 -35.48
CA HIS A 194 17.92 11.59 -35.65
C HIS A 194 16.84 10.60 -36.08
N VAL A 195 15.69 10.62 -35.42
CA VAL A 195 14.49 9.91 -35.90
C VAL A 195 13.26 10.78 -35.72
N GLN A 196 12.45 10.88 -36.77
CA GLN A 196 11.14 11.50 -36.73
C GLN A 196 10.06 10.43 -36.81
N LEU A 197 9.24 10.35 -35.77
CA LEU A 197 8.11 9.44 -35.69
C LEU A 197 6.79 10.21 -35.81
N ALA A 198 5.85 9.64 -36.56
CA ALA A 198 4.52 10.15 -36.78
C ALA A 198 3.49 9.10 -36.36
N ILE A 199 2.56 9.47 -35.47
CA ILE A 199 1.41 8.63 -35.09
C ILE A 199 0.15 9.26 -35.67
N ASP A 200 -0.50 8.57 -36.59
CA ASP A 200 -1.82 8.93 -37.09
C ASP A 200 -2.87 8.56 -36.04
N ALA A 201 -3.89 9.38 -35.85
CA ALA A 201 -4.96 9.19 -34.88
C ALA A 201 -6.26 8.76 -35.59
N VAL A 202 -6.91 7.69 -35.13
CA VAL A 202 -8.16 7.14 -35.68
C VAL A 202 -9.27 7.15 -34.65
N LYS A 203 -10.53 7.25 -35.09
CA LYS A 203 -11.69 7.03 -34.18
C LYS A 203 -11.73 5.57 -33.76
N THR A 204 -12.30 5.29 -32.58
CA THR A 204 -12.32 3.98 -31.90
C THR A 204 -12.25 2.79 -32.87
N PRO A 205 -11.15 2.03 -32.88
CA PRO A 205 -11.01 0.87 -33.75
C PRO A 205 -11.99 -0.21 -33.28
N CYS A 206 -12.89 -0.64 -34.16
CA CYS A 206 -13.80 -1.75 -33.87
C CYS A 206 -13.01 -3.06 -33.79
N MET A 207 -13.23 -3.87 -32.74
CA MET A 207 -12.82 -5.29 -32.79
C MET A 207 -13.58 -5.96 -33.94
N THR A 208 -12.89 -6.73 -34.78
CA THR A 208 -13.58 -7.53 -35.80
C THR A 208 -14.38 -8.67 -35.13
N ASP A 209 -15.32 -9.29 -35.83
CA ASP A 209 -16.05 -10.46 -35.27
C ASP A 209 -15.11 -11.64 -34.98
N LYS A 210 -14.11 -11.86 -35.84
CA LYS A 210 -13.07 -12.89 -35.65
C LYS A 210 -12.33 -12.66 -34.32
N ASP A 211 -11.86 -11.44 -34.19
CA ASP A 211 -11.20 -10.88 -33.01
C ASP A 211 -12.02 -11.07 -31.72
N GLN A 212 -13.32 -10.79 -31.77
CA GLN A 212 -14.21 -10.95 -30.62
C GLN A 212 -14.44 -12.43 -30.29
N ASN A 213 -14.57 -13.30 -31.30
CA ASN A 213 -14.72 -14.74 -31.10
C ASN A 213 -13.46 -15.40 -30.53
N GLU A 214 -12.27 -14.96 -30.93
CA GLU A 214 -11.00 -15.40 -30.35
C GLU A 214 -10.88 -14.98 -28.87
N ALA A 215 -11.26 -13.74 -28.55
CA ALA A 215 -11.31 -13.26 -27.17
C ALA A 215 -12.30 -14.05 -26.30
N ILE A 216 -13.49 -14.37 -26.84
CA ILE A 216 -14.47 -15.23 -26.17
C ILE A 216 -13.88 -16.62 -25.93
N ALA A 217 -13.25 -17.24 -26.94
CA ALA A 217 -12.62 -18.55 -26.79
C ALA A 217 -11.49 -18.55 -25.74
N GLU A 218 -10.70 -17.47 -25.67
CA GLU A 218 -9.66 -17.29 -24.67
C GLU A 218 -10.25 -17.24 -23.25
N PHE A 219 -11.22 -16.35 -23.01
CA PHE A 219 -11.86 -16.26 -21.70
C PHE A 219 -12.64 -17.52 -21.33
N SER A 220 -13.30 -18.17 -22.29
CA SER A 220 -13.99 -19.44 -22.06
C SER A 220 -13.02 -20.54 -21.63
N LYS A 221 -11.82 -20.56 -22.20
CA LYS A 221 -10.75 -21.49 -21.81
C LYS A 221 -10.20 -21.18 -20.42
N ILE A 222 -9.97 -19.91 -20.10
CA ILE A 222 -9.45 -19.48 -18.79
C ILE A 222 -10.41 -19.86 -17.67
N TYR A 223 -11.70 -19.57 -17.85
CA TYR A 223 -12.71 -19.79 -16.81
C TYR A 223 -13.40 -21.16 -16.89
N GLY A 224 -13.07 -21.97 -17.90
CA GLY A 224 -13.67 -23.28 -18.10
C GLY A 224 -15.19 -23.26 -18.32
N LYS A 225 -15.75 -22.14 -18.84
CA LYS A 225 -17.19 -21.94 -19.06
C LYS A 225 -17.44 -21.03 -20.25
N ASP A 226 -18.59 -21.18 -20.91
CA ASP A 226 -18.96 -20.32 -22.04
C ASP A 226 -19.14 -18.85 -21.60
N VAL A 227 -18.46 -17.94 -22.30
CA VAL A 227 -18.54 -16.50 -22.06
C VAL A 227 -19.50 -15.84 -23.07
N ASP A 228 -20.45 -15.05 -22.55
CA ASP A 228 -21.37 -14.27 -23.38
C ASP A 228 -20.61 -13.19 -24.18
N LYS A 229 -20.85 -13.14 -25.50
CA LYS A 229 -20.31 -12.13 -26.42
C LYS A 229 -20.59 -10.70 -25.94
N SER A 230 -21.74 -10.44 -25.31
CA SER A 230 -22.12 -9.10 -24.82
C SER A 230 -21.22 -8.58 -23.69
N ARG A 231 -20.46 -9.47 -23.03
CA ARG A 231 -19.58 -9.17 -21.90
C ARG A 231 -18.13 -8.99 -22.28
N VAL A 232 -17.79 -9.15 -23.56
CA VAL A 232 -16.44 -8.93 -24.08
C VAL A 232 -16.48 -7.69 -24.95
N ILE A 233 -15.88 -6.61 -24.45
CA ILE A 233 -15.86 -5.29 -25.10
C ILE A 233 -14.44 -4.75 -25.17
N PRO A 234 -14.12 -3.84 -26.12
CA PRO A 234 -12.90 -3.03 -26.02
C PRO A 234 -12.86 -2.31 -24.67
N GLU A 235 -11.67 -2.05 -24.12
CA GLU A 235 -11.56 -1.29 -22.87
C GLU A 235 -12.31 0.05 -23.00
N PRO A 236 -13.40 0.27 -22.23
CA PRO A 236 -14.21 1.45 -22.39
C PRO A 236 -13.48 2.68 -21.88
N GLU A 237 -13.90 3.86 -22.34
CA GLU A 237 -13.38 5.12 -21.79
C GLU A 237 -13.76 5.25 -20.31
N ARG A 238 -12.82 5.76 -19.50
CA ARG A 238 -13.09 6.02 -18.10
C ARG A 238 -14.15 7.11 -17.99
N PHE A 239 -15.19 6.84 -17.22
CA PHE A 239 -16.20 7.83 -16.91
C PHE A 239 -15.63 8.86 -15.93
N ILE A 240 -15.64 10.13 -16.32
CA ILE A 240 -15.20 11.25 -15.47
C ILE A 240 -16.46 11.99 -15.01
N SER A 241 -16.68 12.08 -13.70
CA SER A 241 -17.93 12.67 -13.15
C SER A 241 -17.84 14.13 -12.75
N GLY A 242 -16.63 14.67 -12.54
CA GLY A 242 -16.48 16.03 -12.06
C GLY A 242 -15.22 16.73 -12.55
N SER A 243 -15.28 18.07 -12.58
CA SER A 243 -14.19 18.94 -13.03
C SER A 243 -12.90 18.76 -12.23
N ALA A 244 -13.01 18.40 -10.94
CA ALA A 244 -11.88 18.11 -10.08
C ALA A 244 -11.20 16.77 -10.43
N GLU A 245 -11.98 15.74 -10.79
CA GLU A 245 -11.43 14.48 -11.30
C GLU A 245 -10.74 14.71 -12.66
N ALA A 246 -11.39 15.43 -13.57
CA ALA A 246 -10.79 15.80 -14.85
C ALA A 246 -9.46 16.55 -14.67
N SER A 247 -9.42 17.59 -13.83
CA SER A 247 -8.19 18.39 -13.64
C SER A 247 -7.04 17.52 -13.13
N ARG A 248 -7.30 16.63 -12.15
CA ARG A 248 -6.29 15.70 -11.63
C ARG A 248 -5.78 14.71 -12.68
N LEU A 249 -6.68 14.13 -13.46
CA LEU A 249 -6.32 13.16 -14.51
C LEU A 249 -5.54 13.84 -15.65
N ARG A 250 -5.90 15.09 -15.98
CA ARG A 250 -5.18 15.92 -16.95
C ARG A 250 -3.75 16.17 -16.49
N ASP A 251 -3.57 16.62 -15.25
CA ASP A 251 -2.24 16.95 -14.73
C ASP A 251 -1.35 15.70 -14.63
N LEU A 252 -1.94 14.55 -14.27
CA LEU A 252 -1.26 13.26 -14.31
C LEU A 252 -0.86 12.87 -15.75
N ALA A 253 -1.74 13.05 -16.72
CA ALA A 253 -1.43 12.74 -18.11
C ALA A 253 -0.31 13.65 -18.64
N ILE A 254 -0.32 14.95 -18.30
CA ILE A 254 0.71 15.92 -18.66
C ILE A 254 2.09 15.52 -18.10
N SER A 255 2.15 15.00 -16.88
CA SER A 255 3.43 14.62 -16.26
C SER A 255 4.04 13.34 -16.82
N GLN A 256 3.25 12.51 -17.52
CA GLN A 256 3.69 11.21 -18.01
C GLN A 256 4.05 11.17 -19.50
N VAL A 257 3.67 12.16 -20.30
CA VAL A 257 3.89 12.16 -21.76
C VAL A 257 4.96 13.15 -22.20
N ILE A 258 5.65 12.83 -23.30
CA ILE A 258 6.69 13.72 -23.87
C ILE A 258 6.12 14.86 -24.72
N ASN A 259 4.82 14.81 -25.04
CA ASN A 259 4.10 15.80 -25.86
C ASN A 259 2.89 16.42 -25.12
N PRO A 260 3.09 17.07 -23.95
CA PRO A 260 2.00 17.51 -23.09
C PRO A 260 1.08 18.55 -23.74
N ILE A 261 1.54 19.25 -24.77
CA ILE A 261 0.77 20.25 -25.52
C ILE A 261 -0.46 19.66 -26.25
N VAL A 262 -0.46 18.34 -26.51
CA VAL A 262 -1.57 17.63 -27.15
C VAL A 262 -2.73 17.38 -26.18
N ILE A 263 -2.46 17.44 -24.87
CA ILE A 263 -3.47 17.22 -23.84
C ILE A 263 -4.34 18.47 -23.69
N GLY A 264 -5.51 18.41 -24.31
CA GLY A 264 -6.54 19.45 -24.23
C GLY A 264 -7.22 19.54 -22.86
N SER A 265 -8.23 20.41 -22.74
CA SER A 265 -9.16 20.30 -21.62
C SER A 265 -10.00 19.03 -21.83
N ILE A 266 -9.89 18.05 -20.93
CA ILE A 266 -10.78 16.88 -20.88
C ILE A 266 -12.22 17.38 -21.09
N ARG A 267 -12.92 16.82 -22.08
CA ARG A 267 -14.22 17.34 -22.58
C ARG A 267 -15.21 17.67 -21.45
N ARG A 268 -15.90 18.80 -21.61
CA ARG A 268 -16.85 19.44 -20.68
C ARG A 268 -18.32 19.05 -20.90
N ASP A 269 -18.60 18.02 -21.69
CA ASP A 269 -19.96 17.52 -21.89
C ASP A 269 -20.34 16.64 -20.69
N TRP A 270 -20.39 17.25 -19.50
CA TRP A 270 -20.83 16.59 -18.28
C TRP A 270 -22.27 16.11 -18.53
N PRO A 271 -22.56 14.82 -18.34
CA PRO A 271 -23.95 14.35 -18.42
C PRO A 271 -24.80 15.15 -17.42
N ILE A 272 -26.09 15.27 -17.69
CA ILE A 272 -27.03 15.91 -16.77
C ILE A 272 -26.98 15.12 -15.46
N ILE A 273 -26.29 15.69 -14.46
CA ILE A 273 -26.21 15.12 -13.13
C ILE A 273 -27.58 15.33 -12.48
N GLU A 274 -28.35 14.27 -12.39
CA GLU A 274 -29.57 14.25 -11.60
C GLU A 274 -29.14 14.34 -10.12
N LEU A 275 -29.63 15.35 -9.39
CA LEU A 275 -29.46 15.41 -7.93
C LEU A 275 -27.98 15.30 -7.48
N ARG A 276 -27.14 16.25 -7.90
CA ARG A 276 -25.69 16.29 -7.60
C ARG A 276 -25.34 16.00 -6.12
N SER A 277 -24.38 15.08 -5.91
CA SER A 277 -23.84 14.70 -4.61
C SER A 277 -22.39 14.25 -4.76
N ASP A 278 -21.44 15.15 -4.51
CA ASP A 278 -20.00 14.88 -4.55
C ASP A 278 -19.56 14.00 -3.36
N TYR A 279 -20.25 14.10 -2.22
CA TYR A 279 -20.03 13.29 -1.01
C TYR A 279 -21.27 12.47 -0.68
N LEU A 280 -21.10 11.17 -0.44
CA LEU A 280 -22.18 10.25 -0.10
C LEU A 280 -21.85 9.58 1.23
N ILE A 281 -22.84 9.52 2.13
CA ILE A 281 -22.77 8.75 3.36
C ILE A 281 -23.78 7.61 3.25
N ILE A 282 -23.31 6.36 3.36
CA ILE A 282 -24.19 5.17 3.45
C ILE A 282 -24.17 4.69 4.89
N THR A 283 -25.33 4.56 5.50
CA THR A 283 -25.50 4.14 6.91
C THR A 283 -26.82 3.40 7.08
N ASP A 284 -27.18 2.97 8.27
CA ASP A 284 -28.53 2.56 8.61
C ASP A 284 -28.76 2.64 10.13
N ASP A 285 -30.03 2.68 10.54
CA ASP A 285 -30.45 2.61 11.94
C ASP A 285 -30.79 1.16 12.35
N VAL A 286 -30.29 0.16 11.61
CA VAL A 286 -30.41 -1.28 11.87
C VAL A 286 -29.14 -2.01 11.48
N THR A 287 -28.87 -3.16 12.10
CA THR A 287 -27.88 -4.12 11.59
C THR A 287 -28.45 -4.89 10.40
N TRP A 288 -27.61 -5.60 9.65
CA TRP A 288 -28.01 -6.38 8.48
C TRP A 288 -27.43 -7.79 8.50
N ASP A 289 -28.24 -8.77 8.09
CA ASP A 289 -27.72 -10.05 7.59
C ASP A 289 -27.34 -9.87 6.11
N PRO A 290 -26.05 -9.87 5.76
CA PRO A 290 -25.61 -9.58 4.41
C PRO A 290 -25.92 -10.71 3.42
N VAL A 291 -26.07 -11.96 3.88
CA VAL A 291 -26.36 -13.11 3.02
C VAL A 291 -27.85 -13.21 2.74
N ALA A 292 -28.68 -13.09 3.78
CA ALA A 292 -30.14 -13.12 3.63
C ALA A 292 -30.71 -11.81 3.05
N ILE A 293 -29.95 -10.70 3.11
CA ILE A 293 -30.37 -9.35 2.73
C ILE A 293 -31.63 -8.95 3.52
N THR A 294 -31.54 -9.09 4.85
CA THR A 294 -32.63 -8.77 5.78
C THR A 294 -32.15 -7.89 6.92
N PRO A 295 -32.96 -6.92 7.38
CA PRO A 295 -32.62 -6.09 8.52
C PRO A 295 -32.63 -6.91 9.82
N GLY A 296 -31.74 -6.57 10.75
CA GLY A 296 -31.54 -7.20 12.04
C GLY A 296 -31.92 -6.27 13.21
N VAL A 297 -31.00 -6.10 14.14
CA VAL A 297 -31.20 -5.36 15.41
C VAL A 297 -31.28 -3.86 15.15
N SER A 298 -32.22 -3.16 15.79
CA SER A 298 -32.33 -1.70 15.69
C SER A 298 -31.18 -0.97 16.39
N ARG A 299 -30.61 0.02 15.71
CA ARG A 299 -29.51 0.92 16.13
C ARG A 299 -29.89 2.38 15.87
N PRO A 300 -30.91 2.94 16.55
CA PRO A 300 -31.48 4.23 16.20
C PRO A 300 -30.51 5.39 16.41
N GLY A 301 -30.58 6.39 15.54
CA GLY A 301 -29.88 7.68 15.71
C GLY A 301 -28.55 7.80 14.96
N LEU A 302 -28.11 6.78 14.24
CA LEU A 302 -26.93 6.84 13.36
C LEU A 302 -27.19 7.78 12.18
N ILE A 303 -28.32 7.58 11.49
CA ILE A 303 -28.74 8.43 10.36
C ILE A 303 -28.78 9.90 10.77
N LYS A 304 -29.32 10.19 11.96
CA LYS A 304 -29.43 11.55 12.51
C LYS A 304 -28.06 12.21 12.68
N GLU A 305 -27.09 11.52 13.26
CA GLU A 305 -25.75 12.08 13.44
C GLU A 305 -24.99 12.26 12.13
N PHE A 306 -25.16 11.35 11.17
CA PHE A 306 -24.56 11.51 9.84
C PHE A 306 -25.22 12.61 9.01
N GLU A 307 -26.52 12.87 9.20
CA GLU A 307 -27.16 14.05 8.60
C GLU A 307 -26.57 15.35 9.13
N ARG A 308 -26.22 15.40 10.42
CA ARG A 308 -25.51 16.56 11.00
C ARG A 308 -24.14 16.78 10.35
N LEU A 309 -23.40 15.71 10.05
CA LEU A 309 -22.16 15.82 9.27
C LEU A 309 -22.43 16.31 7.85
N ALA A 310 -23.45 15.75 7.18
CA ALA A 310 -23.84 16.14 5.83
C ALA A 310 -24.24 17.62 5.75
N GLU A 311 -24.99 18.14 6.72
CA GLU A 311 -25.33 19.56 6.85
C GLU A 311 -24.08 20.44 6.96
N ALA A 312 -23.10 20.03 7.77
CA ALA A 312 -21.85 20.76 7.91
C ALA A 312 -21.01 20.78 6.61
N LYS A 313 -21.01 19.69 5.85
CA LYS A 313 -20.33 19.60 4.54
C LYS A 313 -21.05 20.45 3.49
N ARG A 314 -22.39 20.42 3.48
CA ARG A 314 -23.22 21.33 2.65
C ARG A 314 -22.97 22.79 2.97
N ALA A 315 -22.85 23.15 4.24
CA ALA A 315 -22.51 24.51 4.66
C ALA A 315 -21.09 24.94 4.25
N ARG A 316 -20.20 23.99 3.92
CA ARG A 316 -18.88 24.22 3.30
C ARG A 316 -18.94 24.22 1.76
N GLY A 317 -20.12 24.09 1.16
CA GLY A 317 -20.31 24.06 -0.29
C GLY A 317 -20.03 22.72 -0.97
N ILE A 318 -19.93 21.63 -0.20
CA ILE A 318 -19.80 20.27 -0.72
C ILE A 318 -21.20 19.67 -0.85
N SER A 319 -21.59 19.26 -2.04
CA SER A 319 -22.88 18.59 -2.22
C SER A 319 -22.83 17.22 -1.52
N THR A 320 -23.73 16.99 -0.55
CA THR A 320 -23.69 15.80 0.32
C THR A 320 -25.07 15.19 0.52
N ARG A 321 -25.14 13.85 0.57
CA ARG A 321 -26.35 13.08 0.84
C ARG A 321 -26.07 11.94 1.81
N VAL A 322 -27.04 11.66 2.69
CA VAL A 322 -27.10 10.42 3.47
C VAL A 322 -28.12 9.48 2.84
N VAL A 323 -27.77 8.21 2.71
CA VAL A 323 -28.62 7.15 2.16
C VAL A 323 -28.62 5.96 3.12
N SER A 324 -29.80 5.47 3.47
CA SER A 324 -29.91 4.25 4.27
C SER A 324 -29.82 3.00 3.41
N ILE A 325 -29.24 1.92 3.93
CA ILE A 325 -29.27 0.61 3.27
C ILE A 325 -30.72 0.14 3.09
N THR A 326 -31.58 0.40 4.08
CA THR A 326 -33.03 0.17 4.02
C THR A 326 -33.65 0.77 2.75
N ASP A 327 -33.32 2.02 2.41
CA ASP A 327 -33.82 2.67 1.20
C ASP A 327 -33.28 2.06 -0.09
N ILE A 328 -32.00 1.64 -0.09
CA ILE A 328 -31.37 0.97 -1.23
C ILE A 328 -32.07 -0.37 -1.50
N VAL A 329 -32.25 -1.19 -0.46
CA VAL A 329 -32.87 -2.51 -0.55
C VAL A 329 -34.36 -2.41 -0.89
N ALA A 330 -35.06 -1.38 -0.39
CA ALA A 330 -36.48 -1.12 -0.69
C ALA A 330 -36.71 -0.58 -2.12
N GLY A 331 -35.64 -0.32 -2.89
CA GLY A 331 -35.74 0.11 -4.27
C GLY A 331 -36.06 1.59 -4.47
N ARG A 332 -35.91 2.42 -3.43
CA ARG A 332 -36.20 3.87 -3.48
C ARG A 332 -35.40 4.58 -4.57
N TRP A 333 -34.20 4.09 -4.87
CA TRP A 333 -33.25 4.67 -5.83
C TRP A 333 -33.08 3.86 -7.11
N GLY A 334 -33.85 2.77 -7.28
CA GLY A 334 -33.67 1.75 -8.31
C GLY A 334 -33.58 0.34 -7.69
N ASN A 335 -33.86 -0.69 -8.48
CA ASN A 335 -33.78 -2.08 -8.02
C ASN A 335 -32.36 -2.64 -8.17
N PHE A 336 -31.58 -2.58 -7.09
CA PHE A 336 -30.21 -3.12 -7.03
C PHE A 336 -30.15 -4.53 -6.40
N ARG A 337 -31.28 -5.05 -5.94
CA ARG A 337 -31.39 -6.40 -5.37
C ARG A 337 -31.46 -7.46 -6.47
N ALA A 338 -32.12 -7.16 -7.57
CA ALA A 338 -32.19 -8.08 -8.71
C ALA A 338 -30.79 -8.41 -9.25
N GLY A 339 -30.47 -9.70 -9.28
CA GLY A 339 -29.15 -10.20 -9.73
C GLY A 339 -28.04 -10.15 -8.69
N SER A 340 -28.32 -9.65 -7.47
CA SER A 340 -27.37 -9.63 -6.35
C SER A 340 -27.41 -10.90 -5.52
N ARG A 341 -26.23 -11.41 -5.16
CA ARG A 341 -26.08 -12.59 -4.29
C ARG A 341 -26.09 -12.24 -2.81
N ASP A 342 -25.63 -11.04 -2.47
CA ASP A 342 -25.49 -10.56 -1.10
C ASP A 342 -25.65 -9.03 -1.05
N LEU A 343 -25.70 -8.50 0.17
CA LEU A 343 -25.92 -7.07 0.43
C LEU A 343 -24.76 -6.19 -0.09
N GLN A 344 -23.52 -6.66 0.00
CA GLN A 344 -22.36 -5.95 -0.53
C GLN A 344 -22.47 -5.75 -2.05
N GLU A 345 -22.96 -6.75 -2.80
CA GLU A 345 -23.26 -6.61 -4.24
C GLU A 345 -24.38 -5.59 -4.48
N VAL A 346 -25.43 -5.55 -3.63
CA VAL A 346 -26.51 -4.55 -3.72
C VAL A 346 -25.95 -3.13 -3.56
N ILE A 347 -25.16 -2.89 -2.51
CA ILE A 347 -24.54 -1.59 -2.23
C ILE A 347 -23.61 -1.19 -3.37
N ARG A 348 -22.78 -2.12 -3.87
CA ARG A 348 -21.88 -1.83 -4.98
C ARG A 348 -22.61 -1.51 -6.28
N ARG A 349 -23.68 -2.24 -6.61
CA ARG A 349 -24.52 -1.94 -7.79
C ARG A 349 -25.17 -0.57 -7.68
N PHE A 350 -25.67 -0.22 -6.50
CA PHE A 350 -26.15 1.13 -6.21
C PHE A 350 -25.05 2.17 -6.45
N LEU A 351 -23.85 1.97 -5.89
CA LEU A 351 -22.72 2.88 -6.06
C LEU A 351 -22.31 3.05 -7.53
N LYS A 352 -22.25 1.98 -8.33
CA LYS A 352 -21.94 2.05 -9.78
C LYS A 352 -22.89 2.98 -10.52
N ASP A 353 -24.17 2.91 -10.17
CA ASP A 353 -25.21 3.72 -10.78
C ASP A 353 -25.18 5.18 -10.28
N VAL A 354 -25.16 5.42 -8.97
CA VAL A 354 -25.18 6.79 -8.43
C VAL A 354 -23.87 7.54 -8.61
N ARG A 355 -22.73 6.84 -8.76
CA ARG A 355 -21.46 7.45 -9.16
C ARG A 355 -21.58 8.19 -10.48
N VAL A 356 -22.31 7.61 -11.43
CA VAL A 356 -22.55 8.18 -12.76
C VAL A 356 -23.65 9.23 -12.71
N ARG A 357 -24.78 8.93 -12.05
CA ARG A 357 -25.95 9.82 -12.02
C ARG A 357 -25.76 11.05 -11.13
N TRP A 358 -25.13 10.91 -9.97
CA TRP A 358 -25.04 11.95 -8.94
C TRP A 358 -23.65 12.60 -8.85
N GLY A 359 -22.63 11.99 -9.45
CA GLY A 359 -21.26 12.51 -9.47
C GLY A 359 -20.46 12.29 -8.17
N VAL A 360 -20.73 11.20 -7.45
CA VAL A 360 -20.08 10.86 -6.17
C VAL A 360 -18.56 10.75 -6.33
N ASN A 361 -17.79 11.39 -5.46
CA ASN A 361 -16.32 11.30 -5.44
C ASN A 361 -15.79 10.78 -4.10
N TRP A 362 -16.57 10.98 -3.04
CA TRP A 362 -16.24 10.62 -1.66
C TRP A 362 -17.36 9.74 -1.10
N LEU A 363 -17.01 8.62 -0.46
CA LEU A 363 -17.96 7.74 0.21
C LEU A 363 -17.53 7.51 1.66
N LEU A 364 -18.39 7.89 2.61
CA LEU A 364 -18.27 7.49 4.00
C LEU A 364 -19.23 6.33 4.29
N LEU A 365 -18.68 5.20 4.73
CA LEU A 365 -19.45 4.10 5.29
C LEU A 365 -19.70 4.40 6.77
N GLY A 366 -20.92 4.88 7.08
CA GLY A 366 -21.33 5.27 8.42
C GLY A 366 -21.86 4.08 9.22
N GLY A 367 -20.97 3.26 9.76
CA GLY A 367 -21.34 2.12 10.59
C GLY A 367 -20.22 1.07 10.65
N ASP A 368 -20.30 0.24 11.68
CA ASP A 368 -19.51 -0.99 11.77
C ASP A 368 -19.93 -2.01 10.69
N THR A 369 -19.24 -3.14 10.59
CA THR A 369 -19.51 -4.22 9.63
C THR A 369 -20.89 -4.85 9.79
N SER A 370 -21.47 -4.77 11.00
CA SER A 370 -22.84 -5.21 11.30
C SER A 370 -23.91 -4.30 10.67
N ILE A 371 -23.58 -3.03 10.39
CA ILE A 371 -24.49 -2.03 9.79
C ILE A 371 -24.19 -1.89 8.30
N VAL A 372 -22.93 -1.62 7.94
CA VAL A 372 -22.48 -1.53 6.55
C VAL A 372 -21.43 -2.62 6.29
N PRO A 373 -21.82 -3.75 5.65
CA PRO A 373 -20.95 -4.91 5.56
C PRO A 373 -19.69 -4.65 4.74
N VAL A 374 -18.57 -5.21 5.19
CA VAL A 374 -17.30 -5.23 4.45
C VAL A 374 -17.29 -6.40 3.45
N ARG A 375 -16.52 -6.28 2.35
CA ARG A 375 -16.25 -7.42 1.47
C ARG A 375 -15.05 -8.20 1.98
N ARG A 376 -15.19 -9.52 2.07
CA ARG A 376 -14.08 -10.45 2.34
C ARG A 376 -13.53 -11.00 1.02
N VAL A 377 -12.22 -10.93 0.82
CA VAL A 377 -11.53 -11.46 -0.37
C VAL A 377 -10.49 -12.51 0.00
N ALA A 378 -10.20 -13.45 -0.89
CA ALA A 378 -9.27 -14.54 -0.61
C ALA A 378 -7.86 -14.22 -1.10
N GLY A 379 -6.90 -14.12 -0.16
CA GLY A 379 -5.47 -14.06 -0.48
C GLY A 379 -4.87 -15.46 -0.46
N ALA A 380 -4.08 -15.82 -1.47
CA ALA A 380 -3.34 -17.08 -1.43
C ALA A 380 -2.05 -16.94 -0.62
N LEU A 381 -2.21 -16.90 0.70
CA LEU A 381 -1.10 -17.06 1.63
C LEU A 381 -1.36 -18.30 2.49
N GLU A 382 -0.33 -19.17 2.60
CA GLU A 382 -0.35 -20.41 3.39
C GLU A 382 -1.57 -21.31 3.10
N GLY A 383 -1.84 -22.29 3.96
CA GLY A 383 -2.97 -23.21 3.81
C GLY A 383 -2.78 -24.23 2.68
N GLY A 384 -1.60 -24.26 2.06
CA GLY A 384 -1.30 -25.15 0.94
C GLY A 384 -1.18 -26.61 1.37
N ILE A 385 -1.79 -27.49 0.60
CA ILE A 385 -1.68 -28.94 0.71
C ILE A 385 -1.02 -29.46 -0.55
N ASP A 386 0.11 -30.13 -0.37
CA ASP A 386 0.89 -30.66 -1.48
C ASP A 386 0.09 -31.67 -2.32
N PRO A 387 0.39 -31.74 -3.63
CA PRO A 387 -0.25 -32.72 -4.51
C PRO A 387 -0.02 -34.15 -3.99
N PRO A 388 -0.95 -35.07 -4.29
CA PRO A 388 -0.97 -36.39 -3.67
C PRO A 388 0.33 -37.18 -3.89
N LEU A 389 0.92 -37.62 -2.78
CA LEU A 389 2.16 -38.41 -2.74
C LEU A 389 1.86 -39.92 -2.74
N THR A 390 2.90 -40.74 -2.72
CA THR A 390 2.78 -42.22 -2.68
C THR A 390 2.64 -42.81 -1.27
N VAL A 391 2.71 -41.98 -0.21
CA VAL A 391 2.72 -42.42 1.20
C VAL A 391 1.31 -42.36 1.80
N ASN A 392 0.87 -43.44 2.46
CA ASN A 392 -0.44 -43.57 3.10
C ASN A 392 -0.30 -44.19 4.52
N PRO A 393 -0.84 -43.56 5.58
CA PRO A 393 -1.51 -42.25 5.59
C PRO A 393 -0.57 -41.11 5.19
N PRO A 394 -1.10 -40.01 4.64
CA PRO A 394 -0.27 -38.86 4.25
C PRO A 394 0.37 -38.23 5.49
N ALA A 395 1.60 -37.73 5.32
CA ALA A 395 2.28 -36.91 6.33
C ALA A 395 1.62 -35.52 6.47
N ASP A 396 2.03 -34.77 7.48
CA ASP A 396 1.53 -33.43 7.79
C ASP A 396 1.56 -32.50 6.57
N ASN A 397 0.41 -31.90 6.29
CA ASN A 397 0.09 -31.02 5.17
C ASN A 397 0.35 -31.63 3.79
N LYS A 398 0.30 -32.96 3.70
CA LYS A 398 0.33 -33.73 2.45
C LYS A 398 -1.04 -34.37 2.19
N SER A 399 -1.22 -34.80 0.95
CA SER A 399 -2.37 -35.56 0.53
C SER A 399 -2.00 -36.93 -0.07
N PHE A 400 -2.97 -37.85 -0.11
CA PHE A 400 -2.84 -39.17 -0.74
C PHE A 400 -4.13 -39.51 -1.51
N TRP A 401 -3.98 -39.90 -2.78
CA TRP A 401 -5.09 -40.33 -3.62
C TRP A 401 -5.31 -41.84 -3.52
N THR A 402 -6.50 -42.25 -3.07
CA THR A 402 -6.81 -43.68 -2.85
C THR A 402 -7.24 -44.43 -4.11
N GLY A 403 -7.38 -43.73 -5.24
CA GLY A 403 -8.10 -44.23 -6.42
C GLY A 403 -9.57 -43.84 -6.47
N SER A 404 -10.16 -43.34 -5.36
CA SER A 404 -11.57 -42.95 -5.28
C SER A 404 -11.82 -41.59 -4.61
N HIS A 405 -11.05 -41.27 -3.57
CA HIS A 405 -11.14 -40.03 -2.80
C HIS A 405 -9.74 -39.60 -2.34
N LEU A 406 -9.59 -38.33 -1.97
CA LEU A 406 -8.36 -37.78 -1.43
C LEU A 406 -8.37 -37.82 0.10
N ARG A 407 -7.24 -38.19 0.70
CA ARG A 407 -6.95 -38.08 2.14
C ARG A 407 -6.00 -36.91 2.35
N ILE A 408 -6.25 -36.08 3.35
CA ILE A 408 -5.41 -34.93 3.72
C ILE A 408 -5.15 -34.98 5.22
N HIS A 409 -3.88 -34.91 5.62
CA HIS A 409 -3.51 -34.68 7.02
C HIS A 409 -3.20 -33.19 7.22
N ALA A 410 -4.18 -32.41 7.66
CA ALA A 410 -4.09 -30.94 7.81
C ALA A 410 -3.62 -30.56 9.22
N VAL A 411 -2.30 -30.56 9.43
CA VAL A 411 -1.66 -30.22 10.71
C VAL A 411 -0.97 -28.88 10.58
N ASP A 412 -1.61 -27.83 11.06
CA ASP A 412 -1.11 -26.44 10.99
C ASP A 412 -0.60 -26.04 9.58
N PRO A 413 -1.41 -26.21 8.51
CA PRO A 413 -1.05 -25.82 7.13
C PRO A 413 -0.80 -24.31 6.96
N GLY A 414 -1.06 -23.51 7.99
CA GLY A 414 -0.74 -22.09 8.03
C GLY A 414 -0.60 -21.59 9.47
N THR A 415 -0.01 -20.42 9.60
CA THR A 415 0.11 -19.66 10.85
C THR A 415 -1.28 -19.35 11.39
N TRP A 416 -1.48 -19.59 12.69
CA TRP A 416 -2.77 -19.44 13.38
C TRP A 416 -3.90 -20.27 12.75
N TRP A 417 -3.55 -21.41 12.16
CA TRP A 417 -4.50 -22.38 11.67
C TRP A 417 -5.49 -22.80 12.77
N GLY A 418 -6.75 -22.86 12.40
CA GLY A 418 -7.80 -23.47 13.19
C GLY A 418 -8.60 -24.41 12.30
N ALA A 419 -8.63 -25.69 12.66
CA ALA A 419 -9.53 -26.65 12.02
C ALA A 419 -10.98 -26.20 12.27
N SER A 420 -11.67 -25.78 11.21
CA SER A 420 -13.05 -25.28 11.25
C SER A 420 -13.81 -25.72 10.00
N THR A 421 -15.12 -25.90 10.15
CA THR A 421 -16.05 -26.15 9.04
C THR A 421 -16.27 -24.92 8.16
N ASP A 422 -15.88 -23.73 8.65
CA ASP A 422 -16.01 -22.46 7.93
C ASP A 422 -14.85 -22.23 6.94
N ASN A 423 -13.79 -23.02 7.03
CA ASN A 423 -12.68 -22.96 6.09
C ASN A 423 -13.17 -23.38 4.68
N LEU A 424 -12.68 -22.72 3.65
CA LEU A 424 -12.97 -23.08 2.27
C LEU A 424 -11.80 -23.90 1.72
N LEU A 425 -12.10 -24.93 0.94
CA LEU A 425 -11.09 -25.71 0.24
C LEU A 425 -11.14 -25.36 -1.24
N VAL A 426 -10.07 -24.80 -1.77
CA VAL A 426 -9.99 -24.40 -3.18
C VAL A 426 -8.85 -25.11 -3.87
N ARG A 427 -8.97 -25.23 -5.19
CA ARG A 427 -7.87 -25.61 -6.06
C ARG A 427 -7.11 -24.35 -6.45
N PRO A 428 -5.85 -24.15 -6.03
CA PRO A 428 -5.17 -22.88 -6.17
C PRO A 428 -4.86 -22.51 -7.63
N ASP A 429 -4.86 -23.44 -8.59
CA ASP A 429 -4.55 -23.16 -10.01
C ASP A 429 -5.76 -22.74 -10.84
N THR A 430 -6.95 -23.18 -10.45
CA THR A 430 -8.19 -22.85 -11.16
C THR A 430 -9.16 -22.02 -10.34
N GLY A 431 -8.93 -21.87 -9.04
CA GLY A 431 -9.88 -21.30 -8.09
C GLY A 431 -11.09 -22.19 -7.82
N ALA A 432 -11.11 -23.45 -8.29
CA ALA A 432 -12.29 -24.31 -8.12
C ALA A 432 -12.57 -24.57 -6.63
N LEU A 433 -13.78 -24.23 -6.17
CA LEU A 433 -14.21 -24.40 -4.79
C LEU A 433 -14.76 -25.81 -4.55
N ILE A 434 -14.27 -26.48 -3.51
CA ILE A 434 -14.79 -27.73 -2.97
C ILE A 434 -15.47 -27.38 -1.64
N ARG A 435 -16.80 -27.55 -1.57
CA ARG A 435 -17.60 -27.12 -0.42
C ARG A 435 -17.50 -28.10 0.74
N TYR A 436 -17.62 -27.59 1.96
CA TYR A 436 -17.80 -28.43 3.14
C TYR A 436 -19.12 -29.20 3.05
N ASP A 437 -19.08 -30.52 3.18
CA ASP A 437 -20.25 -31.38 3.09
C ASP A 437 -20.79 -31.73 4.48
N ALA A 438 -21.50 -30.78 5.07
CA ALA A 438 -22.19 -30.97 6.35
C ALA A 438 -23.31 -32.03 6.28
N ALA A 439 -23.91 -32.21 5.09
CA ALA A 439 -25.11 -33.03 4.91
C ALA A 439 -24.81 -34.52 4.63
N GLY A 440 -23.56 -34.89 4.38
CA GLY A 440 -23.23 -36.29 4.08
C GLY A 440 -23.49 -36.70 2.63
N THR A 441 -23.54 -35.76 1.71
CA THR A 441 -24.03 -35.96 0.33
C THR A 441 -22.94 -36.08 -0.73
N SER A 442 -21.68 -35.84 -0.37
CA SER A 442 -20.56 -35.87 -1.32
C SER A 442 -20.21 -37.29 -1.79
N SER A 443 -19.77 -37.42 -3.04
CA SER A 443 -19.42 -38.70 -3.69
C SER A 443 -18.32 -38.50 -4.75
N SER A 444 -17.91 -39.57 -5.43
CA SER A 444 -16.94 -39.49 -6.53
C SER A 444 -17.39 -38.62 -7.72
N THR A 445 -18.67 -38.26 -7.80
CA THR A 445 -19.22 -37.35 -8.83
C THR A 445 -19.73 -36.03 -8.26
N SER A 446 -20.02 -35.97 -6.95
CA SER A 446 -20.49 -34.77 -6.25
C SER A 446 -19.43 -34.29 -5.27
N PRO A 447 -18.63 -33.27 -5.62
CA PRO A 447 -17.47 -32.89 -4.83
C PRO A 447 -17.85 -32.30 -3.46
N GLY A 448 -17.09 -32.67 -2.43
CA GLY A 448 -17.24 -32.11 -1.09
C GLY A 448 -16.16 -32.62 -0.14
N TRP A 449 -15.88 -31.87 0.92
CA TRP A 449 -14.89 -32.26 1.93
C TRP A 449 -15.52 -32.31 3.34
N TYR A 450 -14.95 -33.13 4.22
CA TYR A 450 -15.39 -33.28 5.60
C TYR A 450 -14.28 -33.84 6.50
N PHE A 451 -14.42 -33.64 7.82
CA PHE A 451 -13.50 -34.19 8.82
C PHE A 451 -13.77 -35.67 9.11
N THR A 452 -12.74 -36.41 9.52
CA THR A 452 -12.82 -37.80 9.96
C THR A 452 -12.20 -38.00 11.34
N THR A 453 -12.58 -39.05 12.05
CA THR A 453 -12.17 -39.26 13.45
C THR A 453 -10.72 -39.72 13.62
N ALA A 454 -10.13 -40.35 12.60
CA ALA A 454 -8.79 -40.96 12.65
C ALA A 454 -8.11 -40.97 11.27
N ASP A 455 -6.86 -41.44 11.25
CA ASP A 455 -5.98 -41.56 10.07
C ASP A 455 -6.37 -42.70 9.10
N ASP A 456 -7.45 -43.41 9.37
CA ASP A 456 -8.09 -44.34 8.43
C ASP A 456 -9.01 -43.63 7.41
N TYR A 457 -9.39 -42.38 7.70
CA TYR A 457 -10.31 -41.54 6.91
C TYR A 457 -11.67 -42.20 6.62
N ALA A 458 -12.12 -43.08 7.52
CA ALA A 458 -13.32 -43.90 7.31
C ALA A 458 -14.58 -43.26 7.91
N THR A 459 -14.49 -42.77 9.15
CA THR A 459 -15.66 -42.30 9.92
C THR A 459 -15.73 -40.78 9.93
N ARG A 460 -16.86 -40.22 9.47
CA ARG A 460 -17.12 -38.76 9.51
C ARG A 460 -17.12 -38.24 10.94
N SER A 461 -16.58 -37.04 11.12
CA SER A 461 -16.61 -36.30 12.37
C SER A 461 -17.30 -34.95 12.16
N ALA A 462 -18.26 -34.63 13.04
CA ALA A 462 -18.82 -33.28 13.13
C ALA A 462 -17.88 -32.32 13.89
N THR A 463 -17.02 -32.86 14.75
CA THR A 463 -15.97 -32.11 15.44
C THR A 463 -14.76 -31.99 14.52
N PRO A 464 -14.20 -30.78 14.31
CA PRO A 464 -13.00 -30.61 13.52
C PRO A 464 -11.82 -31.46 14.01
N THR A 465 -11.09 -32.08 13.08
CA THR A 465 -9.89 -32.89 13.32
C THR A 465 -8.83 -32.55 12.27
N ASN A 466 -7.63 -33.14 12.40
CA ASN A 466 -6.57 -32.99 11.38
C ASN A 466 -6.75 -33.94 10.18
N PHE A 467 -7.72 -34.85 10.24
CA PHE A 467 -7.96 -35.83 9.18
C PHE A 467 -9.11 -35.36 8.31
N VAL A 468 -8.81 -35.00 7.06
CA VAL A 468 -9.79 -34.50 6.10
C VAL A 468 -9.90 -35.48 4.93
N ARG A 469 -11.15 -35.79 4.57
CA ARG A 469 -11.46 -36.55 3.37
C ARG A 469 -12.14 -35.66 2.35
N VAL A 470 -11.70 -35.76 1.10
CA VAL A 470 -12.23 -34.98 -0.03
C VAL A 470 -12.77 -35.94 -1.09
N GLU A 471 -14.05 -35.83 -1.36
CA GLU A 471 -14.77 -36.54 -2.40
C GLU A 471 -14.87 -35.68 -3.66
N GLY A 472 -14.89 -36.31 -4.83
CA GLY A 472 -15.16 -35.66 -6.10
C GLY A 472 -14.44 -36.31 -7.28
N PRO A 473 -14.67 -35.80 -8.50
CA PRO A 473 -14.00 -36.30 -9.70
C PRO A 473 -12.49 -36.14 -9.57
N SER A 474 -11.71 -37.15 -10.02
CA SER A 474 -10.25 -37.11 -9.93
C SER A 474 -9.64 -35.89 -10.63
N SER A 475 -10.25 -35.43 -11.73
CA SER A 475 -9.82 -34.22 -12.44
C SER A 475 -9.88 -32.94 -11.60
N LEU A 476 -10.69 -32.93 -10.53
CA LEU A 476 -10.86 -31.80 -9.61
C LEU A 476 -10.04 -31.99 -8.33
N VAL A 477 -10.15 -33.16 -7.68
CA VAL A 477 -9.64 -33.37 -6.32
C VAL A 477 -8.27 -34.04 -6.26
N ASN A 478 -7.81 -34.70 -7.31
CA ASN A 478 -6.47 -35.32 -7.36
C ASN A 478 -5.41 -34.28 -7.77
N ALA A 479 -5.25 -33.24 -6.97
CA ALA A 479 -4.37 -32.09 -7.23
C ALA A 479 -3.83 -31.52 -5.91
N GLY A 480 -2.87 -30.59 -5.98
CA GLY A 480 -2.56 -29.73 -4.85
C GLY A 480 -3.76 -28.84 -4.53
N LEU A 481 -4.08 -28.68 -3.25
CA LEU A 481 -5.24 -27.92 -2.78
C LEU A 481 -4.78 -26.83 -1.82
N GLN A 482 -5.69 -25.91 -1.47
CA GLN A 482 -5.41 -24.86 -0.51
C GLN A 482 -6.64 -24.60 0.36
N PHE A 483 -6.42 -24.51 1.66
CA PHE A 483 -7.42 -23.98 2.57
C PHE A 483 -7.38 -22.45 2.58
N ILE A 484 -8.52 -21.83 2.31
CA ILE A 484 -8.79 -20.43 2.64
C ILE A 484 -9.48 -20.44 4.01
N TYR A 485 -8.84 -19.81 4.99
CA TYR A 485 -9.28 -19.76 6.38
C TYR A 485 -9.33 -18.30 6.85
N ALA A 486 -9.69 -18.06 8.11
CA ALA A 486 -9.96 -16.72 8.64
C ALA A 486 -8.84 -15.69 8.37
N TRP A 487 -7.58 -16.14 8.36
CA TRP A 487 -6.40 -15.27 8.30
C TRP A 487 -5.93 -14.93 6.89
N ASN A 488 -6.28 -15.74 5.88
CA ASN A 488 -6.07 -15.42 4.47
C ASN A 488 -7.37 -14.99 3.77
N THR A 489 -8.41 -14.73 4.57
CA THR A 489 -9.62 -14.00 4.20
C THR A 489 -9.48 -12.54 4.61
N LEU A 490 -9.40 -11.62 3.64
CA LEU A 490 -9.04 -10.21 3.81
C LEU A 490 -10.29 -9.33 3.75
N PRO A 491 -10.73 -8.71 4.84
CA PRO A 491 -11.79 -7.69 4.83
C PRO A 491 -11.27 -6.41 4.20
N THR A 492 -12.01 -5.87 3.23
CA THR A 492 -11.63 -4.66 2.50
C THR A 492 -12.81 -3.78 2.13
N ASP A 493 -12.69 -2.49 2.42
CA ASP A 493 -13.57 -1.43 1.90
C ASP A 493 -13.14 -0.95 0.52
N PHE A 494 -11.96 -1.36 0.03
CA PHE A 494 -11.52 -1.11 -1.35
C PHE A 494 -12.52 -1.65 -2.38
N TYR A 495 -13.30 -2.67 -2.02
CA TYR A 495 -14.43 -3.16 -2.81
C TYR A 495 -15.49 -2.08 -3.11
N TYR A 496 -15.65 -1.05 -2.29
CA TYR A 496 -16.58 0.04 -2.58
C TYR A 496 -15.92 1.23 -3.30
N ALA A 497 -14.58 1.26 -3.33
CA ALA A 497 -13.80 2.28 -4.04
C ALA A 497 -13.53 1.91 -5.50
N SER A 498 -13.32 0.62 -5.74
CA SER A 498 -13.00 0.01 -7.04
C SER A 498 -14.26 -0.52 -7.69
N LEU A 499 -15.11 0.33 -8.25
CA LEU A 499 -16.44 -0.01 -8.77
C LEU A 499 -16.42 -0.71 -10.13
N THR A 500 -15.33 -0.54 -10.87
CA THR A 500 -15.12 -1.24 -12.14
C THR A 500 -14.36 -2.54 -11.89
N SER A 501 -14.89 -3.67 -12.37
CA SER A 501 -14.28 -4.99 -12.15
C SER A 501 -14.24 -5.81 -13.44
N TRP A 502 -13.65 -5.25 -14.47
CA TRP A 502 -13.41 -6.00 -15.69
C TRP A 502 -12.05 -6.69 -15.65
N VAL A 503 -11.96 -7.84 -16.31
CA VAL A 503 -10.71 -8.57 -16.48
C VAL A 503 -10.05 -8.10 -17.75
N VAL A 504 -8.87 -7.48 -17.62
CA VAL A 504 -8.13 -6.93 -18.75
C VAL A 504 -7.24 -8.01 -19.38
N ARG A 505 -7.29 -8.10 -20.70
CA ARG A 505 -6.33 -8.83 -21.52
C ARG A 505 -5.86 -7.93 -22.64
N THR A 506 -4.72 -8.25 -23.22
CA THR A 506 -4.18 -7.53 -24.36
C THR A 506 -4.08 -8.44 -25.56
N ARG A 507 -4.28 -7.89 -26.74
CA ARG A 507 -4.11 -8.62 -27.99
C ARG A 507 -3.43 -7.77 -29.05
N PRO A 508 -2.69 -8.39 -29.97
CA PRO A 508 -2.12 -7.68 -31.10
C PRO A 508 -3.23 -7.23 -32.04
N VAL A 509 -3.39 -5.91 -32.22
CA VAL A 509 -4.26 -5.33 -33.26
C VAL A 509 -3.40 -4.57 -34.25
N ARG A 510 -3.61 -4.87 -35.54
CA ARG A 510 -2.89 -4.20 -36.63
C ARG A 510 -3.51 -2.84 -36.93
N PHE A 511 -2.66 -1.84 -36.92
CA PHE A 511 -2.90 -0.45 -37.21
C PHE A 511 -1.99 -0.05 -38.39
N GLY A 512 -2.41 -0.43 -39.61
CA GLY A 512 -1.56 -0.36 -40.79
C GLY A 512 -0.41 -1.38 -40.73
N ALA A 513 0.84 -0.90 -40.82
CA ALA A 513 2.05 -1.73 -40.78
C ALA A 513 2.52 -2.07 -39.34
N VAL A 514 1.87 -1.52 -38.32
CA VAL A 514 2.30 -1.64 -36.92
C VAL A 514 1.24 -2.35 -36.10
N THR A 515 1.67 -3.17 -35.16
CA THR A 515 0.78 -3.91 -34.25
C THR A 515 0.87 -3.30 -32.86
N PHE A 516 -0.24 -2.80 -32.33
CA PHE A 516 -0.33 -2.39 -30.93
C PHE A 516 -0.96 -3.50 -30.11
N GLN A 517 -0.51 -3.65 -28.86
CA GLN A 517 -1.25 -4.42 -27.87
C GLN A 517 -2.45 -3.59 -27.42
N MET A 518 -3.63 -3.94 -27.89
CA MET A 518 -4.89 -3.32 -27.48
C MET A 518 -5.45 -4.03 -26.25
N PRO A 519 -5.82 -3.28 -25.20
CA PRO A 519 -6.58 -3.83 -24.10
C PRO A 519 -8.02 -4.10 -24.52
N TYR A 520 -8.50 -5.27 -24.17
CA TYR A 520 -9.91 -5.65 -24.24
C TYR A 520 -10.30 -6.25 -22.90
N VAL A 521 -11.59 -6.19 -22.59
CA VAL A 521 -12.06 -6.47 -21.24
C VAL A 521 -13.23 -7.44 -21.23
N TYR A 522 -13.24 -8.32 -20.23
CA TYR A 522 -14.37 -9.15 -19.89
C TYR A 522 -15.06 -8.60 -18.64
N THR A 523 -16.38 -8.35 -18.72
CA THR A 523 -17.21 -7.92 -17.60
C THR A 523 -17.93 -9.11 -16.97
N PRO A 524 -17.43 -9.67 -15.86
CA PRO A 524 -18.04 -10.84 -15.25
C PRO A 524 -19.47 -10.55 -14.75
N PRO A 525 -20.34 -11.58 -14.63
CA PRO A 525 -21.68 -11.42 -14.05
C PRO A 525 -21.66 -10.86 -12.62
N HIS A 526 -20.65 -11.23 -11.85
CA HIS A 526 -20.41 -10.76 -10.50
C HIS A 526 -19.04 -10.10 -10.43
N ASP A 527 -19.02 -8.84 -10.00
CA ASP A 527 -17.78 -8.09 -9.81
C ASP A 527 -16.90 -8.77 -8.75
N TRP A 528 -15.60 -8.83 -8.99
CA TRP A 528 -14.58 -9.47 -8.15
C TRP A 528 -14.76 -10.98 -7.97
N ASP A 529 -15.64 -11.64 -8.72
CA ASP A 529 -15.78 -13.10 -8.74
C ASP A 529 -15.98 -13.56 -10.19
N ALA A 530 -14.92 -13.42 -11.00
CA ALA A 530 -14.98 -13.73 -12.43
C ALA A 530 -15.13 -15.23 -12.68
N ILE A 531 -14.54 -16.06 -11.82
CA ILE A 531 -14.69 -17.52 -11.86
C ILE A 531 -16.12 -17.93 -11.48
N GLY A 532 -16.81 -17.15 -10.65
CA GLY A 532 -18.21 -17.36 -10.27
C GLY A 532 -18.38 -18.44 -9.21
N ASN A 533 -17.38 -18.64 -8.34
CA ASN A 533 -17.38 -19.68 -7.33
C ASN A 533 -17.93 -19.18 -5.96
N GLY A 534 -18.17 -17.88 -5.83
CA GLY A 534 -18.63 -17.23 -4.59
C GLY A 534 -17.50 -16.82 -3.65
N VAL A 535 -16.24 -16.96 -4.07
CA VAL A 535 -15.06 -16.48 -3.37
C VAL A 535 -14.53 -15.28 -4.16
N TYR A 536 -14.40 -14.14 -3.50
CA TYR A 536 -14.11 -12.89 -4.20
C TYR A 536 -12.62 -12.56 -4.17
N GLY A 537 -12.12 -11.95 -5.25
CA GLY A 537 -10.80 -11.37 -5.37
C GLY A 537 -9.67 -12.37 -5.16
N GLN A 538 -9.85 -13.63 -5.57
CA GLN A 538 -8.85 -14.69 -5.45
C GLN A 538 -7.61 -14.39 -6.29
N PHE A 539 -6.45 -14.43 -5.64
CA PHE A 539 -5.16 -14.25 -6.29
C PHE A 539 -4.10 -15.14 -5.63
N ARG A 540 -3.03 -15.44 -6.38
CA ARG A 540 -1.85 -16.17 -5.92
C ARG A 540 -0.75 -15.26 -5.40
N LEU A 541 0.13 -15.82 -4.57
CA LEU A 541 1.32 -15.11 -4.08
C LEU A 541 2.26 -14.64 -5.20
N ASP A 542 2.31 -15.37 -6.32
CA ASP A 542 3.06 -14.97 -7.53
C ASP A 542 2.46 -13.75 -8.27
N GLY A 543 1.31 -13.25 -7.80
CA GLY A 543 0.59 -12.12 -8.38
C GLY A 543 -0.46 -12.51 -9.43
N SER A 544 -0.59 -13.80 -9.77
CA SER A 544 -1.63 -14.24 -10.70
C SER A 544 -3.01 -14.06 -10.08
N ASP A 545 -3.90 -13.39 -10.81
CA ASP A 545 -5.22 -12.97 -10.35
C ASP A 545 -6.28 -13.82 -11.03
N MET A 546 -6.94 -14.69 -10.26
CA MET A 546 -7.93 -15.63 -10.79
C MET A 546 -9.25 -14.93 -11.08
N ASP A 547 -9.60 -13.93 -10.27
CA ASP A 547 -10.81 -13.13 -10.43
C ASP A 547 -10.62 -11.91 -11.34
N GLY A 548 -9.38 -11.60 -11.71
CA GLY A 548 -9.04 -10.51 -12.62
C GLY A 548 -9.48 -9.14 -12.09
N VAL A 549 -9.43 -8.95 -10.78
CA VAL A 549 -9.72 -7.66 -10.13
C VAL A 549 -8.78 -6.59 -10.66
N ASN A 550 -9.39 -5.59 -11.30
CA ASN A 550 -8.69 -4.40 -11.76
C ASN A 550 -8.47 -3.43 -10.57
N LEU A 551 -7.21 -3.20 -10.20
CA LEU A 551 -6.82 -2.33 -9.10
C LEU A 551 -6.98 -0.85 -9.49
N GLN A 552 -8.22 -0.37 -9.56
CA GLN A 552 -8.58 1.01 -9.86
C GLN A 552 -9.45 1.62 -8.78
N ILE A 553 -9.38 2.94 -8.64
CA ILE A 553 -10.17 3.73 -7.69
C ILE A 553 -11.01 4.74 -8.49
N GLU A 554 -12.32 4.60 -8.41
CA GLU A 554 -13.29 5.51 -9.01
C GLU A 554 -13.83 6.54 -8.01
N LEU A 555 -13.83 6.20 -6.71
CA LEU A 555 -14.18 7.09 -5.62
C LEU A 555 -13.40 6.73 -4.36
N SER A 556 -13.08 7.72 -3.53
CA SER A 556 -12.33 7.49 -2.30
C SER A 556 -13.27 7.09 -1.17
N VAL A 557 -12.92 6.03 -0.44
CA VAL A 557 -13.73 5.45 0.64
C VAL A 557 -13.06 5.65 1.99
N GLY A 558 -13.86 5.99 2.99
CA GLY A 558 -13.51 5.87 4.41
C GLY A 558 -14.67 5.29 5.21
N ARG A 559 -14.39 4.79 6.42
CA ARG A 559 -15.39 4.20 7.31
C ARG A 559 -15.44 4.91 8.66
N ALA A 560 -16.64 5.14 9.17
CA ALA A 560 -16.87 5.45 10.58
C ALA A 560 -17.37 4.15 11.26
N PRO A 561 -16.50 3.38 11.95
CA PRO A 561 -16.89 2.13 12.58
C PRO A 561 -17.63 2.46 13.88
N VAL A 562 -18.96 2.59 13.79
CA VAL A 562 -19.81 2.99 14.92
C VAL A 562 -21.04 2.09 14.95
N GLU A 563 -21.49 1.72 16.14
CA GLU A 563 -22.68 0.89 16.34
C GLU A 563 -23.80 1.62 17.09
N THR A 564 -23.48 2.76 17.69
CA THR A 564 -24.41 3.55 18.50
C THR A 564 -24.42 5.03 18.09
N ALA A 565 -25.53 5.71 18.39
CA ALA A 565 -25.63 7.16 18.20
C ALA A 565 -24.58 7.95 18.99
N ALA A 566 -24.13 7.44 20.15
CA ALA A 566 -23.10 8.09 20.96
C ALA A 566 -21.72 8.04 20.26
N GLU A 567 -21.36 6.89 19.72
CA GLU A 567 -20.13 6.71 18.95
C GLU A 567 -20.16 7.54 17.65
N ALA A 568 -21.29 7.54 16.93
CA ALA A 568 -21.47 8.38 15.73
C ALA A 568 -21.34 9.87 16.07
N ASN A 569 -21.94 10.32 17.17
CA ASN A 569 -21.78 11.68 17.66
C ASN A 569 -20.31 12.00 17.98
N THR A 570 -19.57 11.09 18.62
CA THR A 570 -18.13 11.24 18.88
C THR A 570 -17.34 11.39 17.58
N PHE A 571 -17.54 10.49 16.62
CA PHE A 571 -16.88 10.52 15.31
C PHE A 571 -17.14 11.85 14.58
N VAL A 572 -18.40 12.26 14.49
CA VAL A 572 -18.80 13.50 13.82
C VAL A 572 -18.24 14.72 14.54
N ASN A 573 -18.23 14.74 15.88
CA ASN A 573 -17.67 15.86 16.63
C ASN A 573 -16.17 16.02 16.41
N LYS A 574 -15.40 14.92 16.39
CA LYS A 574 -13.97 14.97 16.06
C LYS A 574 -13.72 15.48 14.65
N THR A 575 -14.44 14.93 13.67
CA THR A 575 -14.36 15.35 12.27
C THR A 575 -14.62 16.84 12.13
N LEU A 576 -15.71 17.34 12.72
CA LEU A 576 -16.05 18.76 12.67
C LEU A 576 -15.07 19.64 13.46
N ALA A 577 -14.55 19.18 14.59
CA ALA A 577 -13.56 19.91 15.36
C ALA A 577 -12.25 20.09 14.58
N TYR A 578 -11.78 19.04 13.92
CA TYR A 578 -10.61 19.07 13.05
C TYR A 578 -10.80 20.03 11.86
N GLU A 579 -11.93 19.93 11.16
CA GLU A 579 -12.22 20.76 9.97
C GLU A 579 -12.48 22.23 10.29
N ARG A 580 -12.96 22.52 11.50
CA ARG A 580 -13.27 23.88 11.95
C ARG A 580 -12.14 24.49 12.78
N LEU A 581 -10.90 23.98 12.66
CA LEU A 581 -9.75 24.55 13.36
C LEU A 581 -9.65 26.05 13.05
N GLY A 582 -9.88 26.89 14.07
CA GLY A 582 -9.94 28.36 13.95
C GLY A 582 -11.30 29.01 14.26
N ARG A 583 -12.40 28.25 14.33
CA ARG A 583 -13.76 28.76 14.64
C ARG A 583 -14.13 28.66 16.13
N LEU A 584 -13.50 27.74 16.85
CA LEU A 584 -13.63 27.60 18.31
C LEU A 584 -12.65 28.58 18.98
N GLY A 585 -13.06 29.26 20.06
CA GLY A 585 -12.30 30.30 20.79
C GLY A 585 -10.93 29.92 21.37
N TRP A 586 -10.31 28.84 20.88
CA TRP A 586 -8.95 28.39 21.17
C TRP A 586 -7.93 29.18 20.35
N ARG A 587 -7.48 30.30 20.93
CA ARG A 587 -6.49 31.25 20.38
C ARG A 587 -5.11 30.62 20.15
N ALA A 588 -4.36 31.20 19.20
CA ALA A 588 -2.90 31.18 18.93
C ALA A 588 -2.08 29.87 19.09
N ALA A 589 -2.17 29.15 20.21
CA ALA A 589 -1.41 27.92 20.49
C ALA A 589 -1.72 26.79 19.50
N ASN A 590 -2.99 26.65 19.09
CA ASN A 590 -3.42 25.62 18.14
C ASN A 590 -3.01 25.90 16.69
N ARG A 591 -2.51 27.10 16.37
CA ARG A 591 -2.01 27.38 15.01
C ARG A 591 -0.75 26.58 14.70
N GLN A 592 0.06 26.27 15.71
CA GLN A 592 1.29 25.50 15.56
C GLN A 592 1.08 23.99 15.65
N TRP A 593 -0.11 23.55 16.11
CA TRP A 593 -0.44 22.15 16.32
C TRP A 593 -0.18 21.26 15.09
N PRO A 594 -0.54 21.66 13.84
CA PRO A 594 -0.30 20.83 12.67
C PRO A 594 1.16 20.46 12.38
N ARG A 595 2.11 21.15 13.04
CA ARG A 595 3.55 20.91 12.87
C ARG A 595 4.04 19.66 13.59
N ASN A 596 3.25 19.12 14.52
CA ASN A 596 3.63 18.05 15.44
C ASN A 596 3.44 16.66 14.82
N LEU A 597 4.53 15.91 14.70
CA LEU A 597 4.57 14.52 14.23
C LEU A 597 5.20 13.64 15.31
N VAL A 598 4.55 12.51 15.62
CA VAL A 598 5.09 11.43 16.44
C VAL A 598 5.40 10.24 15.53
N LEU A 599 6.62 9.71 15.64
CA LEU A 599 7.06 8.48 14.98
C LEU A 599 7.34 7.46 16.09
N ALA A 600 6.73 6.28 16.01
CA ALA A 600 7.03 5.18 16.92
C ALA A 600 7.41 3.93 16.13
N ALA A 601 8.48 3.26 16.57
CA ALA A 601 8.99 2.04 15.96
C ALA A 601 9.20 0.97 17.04
N ALA A 602 8.50 -0.15 16.91
CA ALA A 602 8.78 -1.37 17.65
C ALA A 602 9.47 -2.38 16.73
N ASP A 603 10.31 -3.23 17.30
CA ASP A 603 11.17 -4.13 16.52
C ASP A 603 10.33 -5.08 15.66
N TRP A 604 10.65 -5.22 14.36
CA TRP A 604 10.15 -6.31 13.50
C TRP A 604 11.00 -7.59 13.64
N GLY A 605 12.21 -7.47 14.18
CA GLY A 605 13.19 -8.54 14.30
C GLY A 605 12.99 -9.51 15.47
N SER A 606 13.81 -10.57 15.48
CA SER A 606 13.76 -11.70 16.42
C SER A 606 14.38 -11.41 17.80
N ARG A 607 13.93 -10.32 18.44
CA ARG A 607 14.28 -10.02 19.82
C ARG A 607 13.70 -11.07 20.76
N ALA A 608 14.55 -11.65 21.61
CA ALA A 608 14.14 -12.63 22.61
C ALA A 608 14.01 -11.96 23.99
N VAL A 609 12.86 -12.15 24.63
CA VAL A 609 12.59 -11.65 25.99
C VAL A 609 12.61 -12.80 26.97
N PHE A 610 13.31 -12.63 28.10
CA PHE A 610 13.43 -13.64 29.15
C PHE A 610 12.75 -13.17 30.43
N TRP A 611 11.76 -13.93 30.86
CA TRP A 611 10.98 -13.64 32.07
C TRP A 611 11.54 -14.37 33.31
N PRO A 612 11.41 -13.78 34.51
CA PRO A 612 11.90 -14.41 35.73
C PRO A 612 11.11 -15.68 36.04
N THR A 613 11.81 -16.68 36.59
CA THR A 613 11.17 -17.89 37.12
C THR A 613 11.70 -18.22 38.52
N GLY A 614 10.85 -18.89 39.31
CA GLY A 614 11.25 -19.46 40.60
C GLY A 614 12.07 -20.75 40.47
N ASN A 615 12.12 -21.35 39.27
CA ASN A 615 12.88 -22.57 39.02
C ASN A 615 14.38 -22.28 38.97
N ALA A 616 15.20 -23.09 39.65
CA ALA A 616 16.66 -22.93 39.65
C ALA A 616 17.27 -23.09 38.23
N VAL A 617 16.73 -24.02 37.44
CA VAL A 617 17.03 -24.17 36.02
C VAL A 617 15.84 -23.61 35.22
N PRO A 618 16.03 -22.51 34.47
CA PRO A 618 14.94 -21.90 33.70
C PRO A 618 14.53 -22.75 32.50
N ALA A 619 13.26 -22.66 32.11
CA ALA A 619 12.79 -23.17 30.82
C ALA A 619 13.12 -22.17 29.69
N ASP A 620 12.82 -22.54 28.44
CA ASP A 620 13.08 -21.69 27.28
C ASP A 620 12.32 -20.35 27.42
N GLY A 621 13.01 -19.24 27.17
CA GLY A 621 12.46 -17.89 27.34
C GLY A 621 12.38 -17.43 28.81
N GLN A 622 13.08 -18.10 29.72
CA GLN A 622 13.10 -17.75 31.15
C GLN A 622 14.52 -17.52 31.67
N TYR A 623 14.60 -16.88 32.83
CA TYR A 623 15.83 -16.72 33.58
C TYR A 623 15.63 -16.98 35.08
N SER A 624 16.66 -17.52 35.73
CA SER A 624 16.73 -17.71 37.17
C SER A 624 17.86 -16.90 37.79
N HIS A 625 17.64 -16.41 39.01
CA HIS A 625 18.65 -15.70 39.78
C HIS A 625 19.28 -16.63 40.81
N ASP A 626 20.61 -16.70 40.83
CA ASP A 626 21.37 -17.43 41.85
C ASP A 626 22.16 -16.45 42.71
N ALA A 627 21.62 -16.17 43.90
CA ALA A 627 22.26 -15.30 44.88
C ALA A 627 23.58 -15.90 45.41
N THR A 628 23.68 -17.22 45.52
CA THR A 628 24.87 -17.90 46.08
C THR A 628 26.06 -17.80 45.14
N GLN A 629 25.80 -17.85 43.83
CA GLN A 629 26.83 -17.77 42.78
C GLN A 629 26.96 -16.36 42.18
N SER A 630 26.23 -15.39 42.75
CA SER A 630 26.22 -14.00 42.31
C SER A 630 25.97 -13.81 40.80
N ARG A 631 25.03 -14.57 40.22
CA ARG A 631 24.77 -14.58 38.77
C ARG A 631 23.28 -14.74 38.44
N SER A 632 22.96 -14.64 37.16
CA SER A 632 21.68 -15.09 36.61
C SER A 632 21.91 -16.01 35.41
N LEU A 633 21.08 -17.04 35.29
CA LEU A 633 21.12 -18.04 34.23
C LEU A 633 19.89 -17.88 33.35
N LEU A 634 20.08 -17.81 32.04
CA LEU A 634 19.03 -17.69 31.02
C LEU A 634 19.05 -18.94 30.14
N LYS A 635 17.88 -19.35 29.65
CA LYS A 635 17.77 -20.44 28.68
C LYS A 635 16.98 -20.01 27.44
N ARG A 636 17.59 -20.24 26.28
CA ARG A 636 16.98 -20.16 24.96
C ARG A 636 16.50 -21.54 24.50
N ASP A 637 15.54 -21.52 23.58
CA ASP A 637 15.11 -22.67 22.78
C ASP A 637 16.26 -23.27 21.97
N ALA A 638 17.09 -22.41 21.37
CA ALA A 638 18.24 -22.80 20.56
C ALA A 638 19.44 -21.86 20.75
N ALA A 639 20.63 -22.36 20.40
CA ALA A 639 21.82 -21.53 20.31
C ALA A 639 21.65 -20.51 19.16
N PRO A 640 22.00 -19.23 19.36
CA PRO A 640 21.87 -18.23 18.30
C PRO A 640 22.80 -18.52 17.12
N ASP A 641 22.41 -17.98 15.96
CA ASP A 641 23.09 -18.08 14.67
C ASP A 641 24.24 -17.06 14.48
N SER A 642 24.47 -16.19 15.46
CA SER A 642 25.60 -15.27 15.51
C SER A 642 26.02 -14.88 16.95
N PHE A 643 27.13 -14.16 17.10
CA PHE A 643 27.54 -13.49 18.36
C PHE A 643 27.13 -12.01 18.39
N ALA A 644 26.47 -11.51 17.34
CA ALA A 644 26.12 -10.10 17.18
C ALA A 644 24.82 -9.80 17.93
N TRP A 645 24.88 -9.88 19.26
CA TRP A 645 23.75 -9.64 20.14
C TRP A 645 24.14 -8.70 21.27
N ASP A 646 23.20 -7.87 21.68
CA ASP A 646 23.26 -7.11 22.92
C ASP A 646 22.29 -7.71 23.93
N VAL A 647 22.77 -7.82 25.17
CA VAL A 647 21.96 -8.28 26.30
C VAL A 647 21.64 -7.09 27.16
N ILE A 648 20.35 -6.81 27.32
CA ILE A 648 19.87 -5.64 28.03
C ILE A 648 19.11 -6.12 29.26
N ALA A 649 19.53 -5.64 30.44
CA ALA A 649 18.79 -5.82 31.67
C ALA A 649 17.77 -4.69 31.79
N ARG A 650 16.47 -5.00 31.76
CA ARG A 650 15.38 -4.04 31.97
C ARG A 650 14.99 -4.05 33.45
N ILE A 651 15.55 -3.12 34.21
CA ILE A 651 15.33 -3.04 35.67
C ILE A 651 13.94 -2.45 35.95
N THR A 652 13.62 -1.36 35.25
CA THR A 652 12.28 -0.76 35.16
C THR A 652 11.98 -0.38 33.72
N GLU A 653 10.81 0.20 33.45
CA GLU A 653 10.46 0.75 32.13
C GLU A 653 11.48 1.81 31.64
N ASP A 654 12.03 2.62 32.56
CA ASP A 654 12.95 3.72 32.26
C ASP A 654 14.44 3.42 32.56
N ASP A 655 14.77 2.33 33.28
CA ASP A 655 16.15 1.93 33.59
C ASP A 655 16.53 0.65 32.83
N ARG A 656 17.15 0.85 31.66
CA ARG A 656 17.69 -0.20 30.79
C ARG A 656 19.21 -0.12 30.76
N ARG A 657 19.87 -1.27 30.93
CA ARG A 657 21.33 -1.33 30.97
C ARG A 657 21.85 -2.41 30.02
N VAL A 658 22.58 -1.97 29.00
CA VAL A 658 23.31 -2.87 28.10
C VAL A 658 24.47 -3.52 28.85
N LEU A 659 24.55 -4.84 28.79
CA LEU A 659 25.60 -5.66 29.41
C LEU A 659 26.64 -6.02 28.34
N PRO A 660 27.94 -5.79 28.59
CA PRO A 660 28.97 -6.13 27.64
C PRO A 660 29.14 -7.65 27.53
N TYR A 661 29.39 -8.13 26.31
CA TYR A 661 29.82 -9.52 26.12
C TYR A 661 31.21 -9.70 26.75
N LYS A 662 31.39 -10.79 27.49
CA LYS A 662 32.69 -11.16 28.07
C LYS A 662 33.06 -12.58 27.71
N THR A 663 34.36 -12.87 27.75
CA THR A 663 34.89 -14.20 27.44
C THR A 663 35.35 -14.94 28.70
N ASP A 664 35.49 -14.26 29.84
CA ASP A 664 35.88 -14.83 31.11
C ASP A 664 34.68 -15.14 32.02
N ALA A 665 34.84 -16.16 32.88
CA ALA A 665 33.81 -16.63 33.80
C ALA A 665 33.78 -15.85 35.13
N ASN A 666 34.61 -14.80 35.31
CA ASN A 666 34.80 -14.18 36.61
C ASN A 666 33.52 -13.44 37.04
N PRO A 667 32.86 -13.81 38.15
CA PRO A 667 31.60 -13.20 38.55
C PRO A 667 31.71 -11.71 38.93
N VAL A 668 32.93 -11.22 39.20
CA VAL A 668 33.20 -9.80 39.50
C VAL A 668 33.14 -8.92 38.25
N VAL A 669 33.42 -9.49 37.07
CA VAL A 669 33.41 -8.76 35.80
C VAL A 669 31.97 -8.63 35.31
N ARG A 670 31.47 -7.40 35.24
CA ARG A 670 30.16 -7.06 34.67
C ARG A 670 30.09 -7.51 33.22
N GLY A 671 29.03 -8.22 32.85
CA GLY A 671 28.80 -8.68 31.47
C GLY A 671 28.15 -10.06 31.39
N TRP A 672 28.00 -10.55 30.16
CA TRP A 672 27.36 -11.82 29.87
C TRP A 672 28.20 -12.72 28.96
N TYR A 673 27.96 -14.03 28.99
CA TYR A 673 28.59 -15.00 28.09
C TYR A 673 27.72 -16.25 27.91
N PHE A 674 27.96 -17.01 26.83
CA PHE A 674 27.33 -18.32 26.61
C PHE A 674 27.95 -19.37 27.52
N ALA A 675 27.16 -20.06 28.34
CA ALA A 675 27.60 -21.14 29.22
C ALA A 675 27.57 -22.50 28.51
N THR A 676 28.38 -23.46 28.95
CA THR A 676 28.41 -24.81 28.38
C THR A 676 27.08 -25.54 28.57
N SER A 677 26.48 -25.46 29.77
CA SER A 677 25.17 -26.05 30.06
C SER A 677 24.51 -25.36 31.27
N ALA A 678 23.34 -25.85 31.68
CA ALA A 678 22.68 -25.40 32.92
C ALA A 678 23.52 -25.63 34.19
N THR A 679 24.30 -26.72 34.20
CA THR A 679 25.06 -27.18 35.36
C THR A 679 26.56 -26.90 35.26
N ASP A 680 27.06 -26.65 34.04
CA ASP A 680 28.43 -26.23 33.78
C ASP A 680 28.48 -24.75 33.38
N PRO A 681 28.86 -23.86 34.30
CA PRO A 681 28.84 -22.43 34.07
C PRO A 681 30.10 -21.90 33.38
N THR A 682 30.99 -22.77 32.94
CA THR A 682 32.15 -22.34 32.17
C THR A 682 31.69 -21.73 30.83
N PRO A 683 32.42 -20.73 30.29
CA PRO A 683 32.10 -20.19 28.98
C PRO A 683 32.20 -21.29 27.92
N SER A 684 31.14 -21.45 27.14
CA SER A 684 31.04 -22.38 26.02
C SER A 684 32.16 -22.09 25.03
N ARG A 685 33.02 -23.08 24.83
CA ARG A 685 34.24 -22.96 24.03
C ARG A 685 34.50 -24.23 23.25
N PHE A 686 34.95 -24.08 22.00
CA PHE A 686 35.61 -25.12 21.25
C PHE A 686 37.12 -25.03 21.46
N GLN A 687 37.76 -26.15 21.77
CA GLN A 687 39.20 -26.22 22.02
C GLN A 687 39.83 -27.20 21.03
N MET A 688 40.93 -26.78 20.41
CA MET A 688 41.80 -27.69 19.65
C MET A 688 43.26 -27.46 20.02
N ASN A 689 44.05 -28.53 19.94
CA ASN A 689 45.49 -28.46 20.12
C ASN A 689 46.16 -28.54 18.75
N ILE A 690 46.83 -27.47 18.33
CA ILE A 690 47.65 -27.42 17.12
C ILE A 690 49.10 -27.19 17.55
N PHE A 691 50.02 -28.09 17.15
CA PHE A 691 51.47 -27.99 17.42
C PHE A 691 51.83 -27.70 18.89
N GLY A 692 51.15 -28.32 19.85
CA GLY A 692 51.41 -28.12 21.29
C GLY A 692 50.87 -26.80 21.86
N THR A 693 50.21 -25.97 21.05
CA THR A 693 49.51 -24.75 21.49
C THR A 693 48.00 -25.02 21.56
N ARG A 694 47.40 -24.75 22.71
CA ARG A 694 45.94 -24.86 22.91
C ARG A 694 45.27 -23.59 22.40
N ILE A 695 44.52 -23.70 21.31
CA ILE A 695 43.71 -22.60 20.79
C ILE A 695 42.25 -22.80 21.20
N THR A 696 41.61 -21.73 21.67
CA THR A 696 40.25 -21.76 22.23
C THR A 696 39.40 -20.72 21.53
N TRP A 697 38.24 -21.12 21.02
CA TRP A 697 37.24 -20.22 20.44
C TRP A 697 35.96 -20.27 21.24
N PRO A 698 35.30 -19.13 21.49
CA PRO A 698 33.97 -19.15 22.07
C PRO A 698 33.00 -19.86 21.11
N THR A 699 32.10 -20.64 21.67
CA THR A 699 30.98 -21.26 20.95
C THR A 699 29.66 -20.73 21.49
N ARG A 700 28.64 -20.74 20.64
CA ARG A 700 27.29 -20.30 21.00
C ARG A 700 26.58 -21.48 21.66
N SER A 701 25.73 -21.19 22.63
CA SER A 701 24.89 -22.18 23.28
C SER A 701 23.53 -21.54 23.62
N PRO A 702 22.50 -22.34 23.92
CA PRO A 702 21.23 -21.80 24.41
C PRO A 702 21.32 -21.25 25.84
N TRP A 703 22.42 -21.48 26.56
CA TRP A 703 22.58 -21.11 27.96
C TRP A 703 23.39 -19.83 28.09
N VAL A 704 22.89 -18.84 28.81
CA VAL A 704 23.58 -17.56 29.00
C VAL A 704 23.71 -17.26 30.47
N ILE A 705 24.91 -16.85 30.89
CA ILE A 705 25.19 -16.39 32.25
C ILE A 705 25.39 -14.87 32.24
N ILE A 706 24.79 -14.22 33.23
CA ILE A 706 24.87 -12.78 33.45
C ILE A 706 25.49 -12.46 34.80
N HIS A 707 26.42 -11.52 34.79
CA HIS A 707 27.08 -10.97 35.96
C HIS A 707 26.97 -9.44 35.98
N GLY A 708 26.79 -8.86 37.17
CA GLY A 708 26.60 -7.43 37.35
C GLY A 708 26.11 -7.07 38.75
N SER A 709 25.63 -5.85 38.90
CA SER A 709 24.97 -5.39 40.13
C SER A 709 23.75 -6.25 40.47
N LEU A 710 23.24 -6.17 41.72
CA LEU A 710 22.04 -6.91 42.11
C LEU A 710 20.86 -6.58 41.18
N ALA A 711 20.64 -5.29 40.88
CA ALA A 711 19.58 -4.85 39.98
C ALA A 711 19.72 -5.42 38.56
N GLU A 712 20.94 -5.49 38.02
CA GLU A 712 21.19 -6.08 36.70
C GLU A 712 21.05 -7.60 36.70
N ARG A 713 21.16 -8.26 37.85
CA ARG A 713 20.97 -9.72 37.99
C ARG A 713 19.51 -10.09 38.24
N THR A 714 18.74 -9.21 38.86
CA THR A 714 17.30 -9.40 39.12
C THR A 714 16.45 -8.31 38.43
N PRO A 715 16.57 -8.11 37.10
CA PRO A 715 15.75 -7.15 36.38
C PRO A 715 14.30 -7.64 36.26
N GLN A 716 13.37 -6.80 35.81
CA GLN A 716 12.03 -7.28 35.45
C GLN A 716 12.08 -8.32 34.32
N LEU A 717 12.98 -8.13 33.35
CA LEU A 717 13.25 -9.05 32.26
C LEU A 717 14.64 -8.79 31.66
N TYR A 718 15.13 -9.74 30.86
CA TYR A 718 16.26 -9.51 29.95
C TYR A 718 15.81 -9.50 28.50
N GLU A 719 16.51 -8.73 27.68
CA GLU A 719 16.34 -8.71 26.22
C GLU A 719 17.63 -9.19 25.57
N PHE A 720 17.50 -10.13 24.64
CA PHE A 720 18.52 -10.40 23.64
C PHE A 720 18.10 -9.67 22.36
N ASN A 721 18.79 -8.59 22.04
CA ASN A 721 18.58 -7.83 20.82
C ASN A 721 19.67 -8.18 19.80
N PRO A 722 19.35 -8.50 18.53
CA PRO A 722 20.35 -8.52 17.48
C PRO A 722 21.03 -7.15 17.38
N ARG A 723 22.33 -7.11 17.03
CA ARG A 723 23.00 -5.83 16.74
C ARG A 723 22.71 -5.39 15.31
N GLY A 724 22.28 -4.14 15.16
CA GLY A 724 22.02 -3.48 13.89
C GLY A 724 20.59 -2.96 13.84
N ALA A 725 20.43 -1.82 13.17
CA ALA A 725 19.14 -1.12 13.09
C ALA A 725 18.02 -2.03 12.57
N ASP A 726 16.97 -2.20 13.38
CA ASP A 726 15.75 -2.90 12.97
C ASP A 726 15.08 -2.20 11.77
N GLY A 727 14.43 -2.99 10.92
CA GLY A 727 13.73 -2.51 9.73
C GLY A 727 12.68 -1.44 10.04
N SER A 728 11.96 -1.55 11.18
CA SER A 728 10.92 -0.60 11.57
C SER A 728 11.51 0.78 11.80
N MET A 729 12.60 0.82 12.57
CA MET A 729 13.30 2.05 12.90
C MET A 729 13.93 2.66 11.65
N ALA A 730 14.55 1.84 10.79
CA ALA A 730 15.15 2.29 9.55
C ALA A 730 14.11 2.96 8.64
N ASP A 731 12.95 2.32 8.45
CA ASP A 731 11.84 2.82 7.64
C ASP A 731 11.26 4.14 8.21
N GLN A 732 11.02 4.21 9.52
CA GLN A 732 10.56 5.45 10.18
C GLN A 732 11.56 6.61 10.03
N GLU A 733 12.87 6.33 10.07
CA GLU A 733 13.89 7.36 9.84
C GLU A 733 13.96 7.83 8.38
N ILE A 734 13.75 6.93 7.41
CA ILE A 734 13.62 7.30 6.00
C ILE A 734 12.39 8.20 5.82
N LEU A 735 11.24 7.80 6.38
CA LEU A 735 10.01 8.60 6.33
C LEU A 735 10.20 9.99 6.95
N ARG A 736 10.84 10.08 8.12
CA ARG A 736 11.13 11.36 8.77
C ARG A 736 11.94 12.28 7.87
N LYS A 737 12.98 11.75 7.23
CA LYS A 737 13.84 12.51 6.30
C LYS A 737 13.04 12.97 5.08
N GLN A 738 12.17 12.13 4.54
CA GLN A 738 11.26 12.47 3.46
C GLN A 738 10.29 13.60 3.86
N ILE A 739 9.56 13.44 4.97
CA ILE A 739 8.60 14.46 5.45
C ILE A 739 9.31 15.80 5.68
N ARG A 740 10.51 15.80 6.26
CA ARG A 740 11.29 17.03 6.45
C ARG A 740 11.63 17.73 5.13
N SER A 741 11.87 16.97 4.07
CA SER A 741 12.19 17.48 2.73
C SER A 741 10.96 17.96 1.97
N GLU A 742 9.92 17.14 1.93
CA GLU A 742 8.74 17.33 1.08
C GLU A 742 7.64 18.17 1.74
N LEU A 743 7.55 18.13 3.07
CA LEU A 743 6.53 18.78 3.88
C LEU A 743 7.18 19.62 5.00
N PRO A 744 7.96 20.67 4.67
CA PRO A 744 8.74 21.44 5.65
C PRO A 744 7.90 22.17 6.71
N GLY A 745 6.57 22.19 6.56
CA GLY A 745 5.65 22.70 7.57
C GLY A 745 5.37 21.73 8.73
N ILE A 746 5.71 20.44 8.60
CA ILE A 746 5.62 19.42 9.64
C ILE A 746 7.03 19.17 10.18
N ASP A 747 7.50 20.04 11.07
CA ASP A 747 8.91 20.15 11.45
C ASP A 747 9.17 19.91 12.95
N ARG A 748 8.16 19.51 13.72
CA ARG A 748 8.29 19.14 15.14
C ARG A 748 8.12 17.63 15.29
N HIS A 749 9.24 16.92 15.22
CA HIS A 749 9.28 15.46 15.27
C HIS A 749 9.63 14.99 16.69
N GLN A 750 8.81 14.09 17.24
CA GLN A 750 9.11 13.28 18.42
C GLN A 750 9.23 11.82 17.98
N ARG A 751 10.21 11.11 18.49
CA ARG A 751 10.56 9.76 18.04
C ARG A 751 10.68 8.82 19.23
N PHE A 752 10.02 7.66 19.15
CA PHE A 752 10.03 6.64 20.18
C PHE A 752 10.38 5.29 19.55
N TYR A 753 11.62 4.84 19.70
CA TYR A 753 12.11 3.62 19.04
C TYR A 753 12.58 2.60 20.08
N GLU A 754 12.31 1.31 19.85
CA GLU A 754 12.83 0.23 20.72
C GLU A 754 14.33 -0.04 20.54
N ASP A 755 14.85 0.30 19.36
CA ASP A 755 16.23 0.06 18.91
C ASP A 755 17.02 1.36 18.73
N GLU A 756 16.71 2.39 19.52
CA GLU A 756 17.34 3.71 19.48
C GLU A 756 18.88 3.65 19.62
N PHE A 757 19.40 2.58 20.24
CA PHE A 757 20.83 2.32 20.40
C PHE A 757 21.56 1.92 19.12
N ASP A 758 20.86 1.59 18.04
CA ASP A 758 21.45 1.27 16.75
C ASP A 758 21.33 2.40 15.74
N LEU A 759 20.67 3.50 16.10
CA LEU A 759 20.68 4.72 15.30
C LEU A 759 22.11 5.29 15.19
N PRO A 760 22.54 5.70 13.98
CA PRO A 760 23.78 6.45 13.80
C PRO A 760 23.77 7.75 14.63
N PHE A 761 24.95 8.13 15.14
CA PHE A 761 25.10 9.34 15.98
C PHE A 761 24.49 10.60 15.34
N ILE A 762 24.68 10.79 14.03
CA ILE A 762 24.14 11.96 13.29
C ILE A 762 22.60 11.96 13.32
N ASP A 763 21.97 10.80 13.18
CA ASP A 763 20.51 10.70 13.18
C ASP A 763 19.90 10.85 14.59
N ARG A 764 20.63 10.46 15.65
CA ARG A 764 20.20 10.72 17.04
C ARG A 764 20.16 12.20 17.39
N ILE A 765 21.16 12.98 16.96
CA ILE A 765 21.21 14.43 17.27
C ILE A 765 20.33 15.28 16.35
N ALA A 766 19.83 14.72 15.24
CA ALA A 766 19.06 15.46 14.25
C ALA A 766 17.64 15.86 14.72
N ALA A 767 17.08 15.14 15.70
CA ALA A 767 15.79 15.40 16.35
C ALA A 767 15.75 14.67 17.72
N PRO A 768 14.84 14.98 18.64
CA PRO A 768 14.66 14.18 19.85
C PRO A 768 14.31 12.71 19.50
N VAL A 769 14.93 11.75 20.18
CA VAL A 769 14.59 10.32 20.12
C VAL A 769 14.72 9.74 21.51
N ASP A 770 13.69 9.03 21.94
CA ASP A 770 13.61 8.34 23.23
C ASP A 770 13.34 6.86 22.99
N PHE A 771 13.71 6.03 23.97
CA PHE A 771 13.35 4.61 23.98
C PHE A 771 11.83 4.46 24.01
N LEU A 772 11.22 3.59 23.22
CA LEU A 772 9.76 3.39 23.22
C LEU A 772 9.28 2.73 24.52
N THR A 773 8.39 3.40 25.24
CA THR A 773 7.74 2.89 26.46
C THR A 773 6.24 3.15 26.40
N VAL A 774 5.45 2.49 27.24
CA VAL A 774 4.00 2.74 27.31
C VAL A 774 3.75 4.15 27.86
N SER A 775 4.54 4.56 28.85
CA SER A 775 4.38 5.85 29.54
C SER A 775 4.66 7.04 28.62
N ASN A 776 5.76 7.00 27.84
CA ASN A 776 6.15 8.14 27.01
C ASN A 776 5.30 8.28 25.75
N ILE A 777 4.94 7.18 25.08
CA ILE A 777 4.08 7.23 23.90
C ILE A 777 2.70 7.71 24.31
N ARG A 778 2.14 7.22 25.43
CA ARG A 778 0.87 7.72 25.96
C ARG A 778 0.94 9.21 26.22
N SER A 779 1.98 9.68 26.91
CA SER A 779 2.16 11.10 27.22
C SER A 779 2.27 11.95 25.95
N ALA A 780 2.97 11.46 24.93
CA ALA A 780 3.08 12.14 23.64
C ALA A 780 1.75 12.20 22.90
N LEU A 781 0.93 11.14 22.96
CA LEU A 781 -0.41 11.12 22.38
C LEU A 781 -1.37 12.04 23.14
N ASP A 782 -1.35 12.03 24.48
CA ASP A 782 -2.14 12.92 25.36
C ASP A 782 -1.79 14.41 25.11
N ALA A 783 -0.58 14.71 24.66
CA ALA A 783 -0.17 16.05 24.23
C ALA A 783 -0.77 16.50 22.89
N ALA A 784 -1.66 15.70 22.29
CA ALA A 784 -2.37 15.97 21.05
C ALA A 784 -1.42 16.25 19.87
N PRO A 785 -0.68 15.25 19.36
CA PRO A 785 0.04 15.42 18.11
C PRO A 785 -0.93 15.62 16.95
N HIS A 786 -0.44 16.05 15.80
CA HIS A 786 -1.27 16.15 14.60
C HIS A 786 -1.24 14.83 13.82
N ILE A 787 -0.05 14.25 13.65
CA ILE A 787 0.16 12.99 12.95
C ILE A 787 0.92 12.02 13.85
N VAL A 788 0.50 10.76 13.83
CA VAL A 788 1.16 9.63 14.49
C VAL A 788 1.47 8.58 13.44
N SER A 789 2.73 8.18 13.34
CA SER A 789 3.17 7.09 12.49
C SER A 789 3.69 5.96 13.37
N LEU A 790 3.15 4.76 13.18
CA LEU A 790 3.49 3.56 13.94
C LEU A 790 4.05 2.52 12.97
N SER A 791 5.14 1.87 13.33
CA SER A 791 5.68 0.72 12.60
C SER A 791 6.18 -0.34 13.57
N GLY A 792 5.97 -1.61 13.23
CA GLY A 792 6.39 -2.76 14.04
C GLY A 792 5.32 -3.83 14.11
N HIS A 793 5.56 -4.87 14.92
CA HIS A 793 4.58 -5.93 15.14
C HIS A 793 3.26 -5.38 15.72
N GLY A 794 2.15 -5.92 15.21
CA GLY A 794 0.81 -5.52 15.60
C GLY A 794 -0.15 -6.69 15.76
N SER A 795 -1.14 -6.45 16.60
CA SER A 795 -2.33 -7.29 16.78
C SER A 795 -3.58 -6.40 16.74
N SER A 796 -4.77 -7.00 16.78
CA SER A 796 -6.01 -6.24 16.98
C SER A 796 -5.97 -5.38 18.24
N ASN A 797 -5.27 -5.85 19.28
CA ASN A 797 -5.12 -5.09 20.52
C ASN A 797 -4.16 -3.89 20.37
N GLY A 798 -3.24 -3.86 19.40
CA GLY A 798 -2.38 -2.70 19.15
C GLY A 798 -0.95 -3.04 18.69
N CYS A 799 -0.11 -2.01 18.63
CA CYS A 799 1.32 -2.07 18.25
C CYS A 799 2.11 -0.96 18.98
N CYS A 800 3.44 -0.98 18.91
CA CYS A 800 4.29 0.11 19.41
C CYS A 800 4.02 0.55 20.86
N SER A 801 3.88 -0.40 21.79
CA SER A 801 3.49 -0.14 23.19
C SER A 801 2.13 0.56 23.38
N LEU A 802 1.32 0.65 22.32
CA LEU A 802 -0.08 1.09 22.38
C LEU A 802 -1.01 -0.11 22.41
N SER A 803 -2.10 0.04 23.13
CA SER A 803 -3.16 -0.95 23.21
C SER A 803 -4.54 -0.32 23.00
N ALA A 804 -5.56 -1.12 22.72
CA ALA A 804 -6.96 -0.69 22.68
C ALA A 804 -7.37 -0.06 24.02
N ASN A 805 -6.87 -0.59 25.14
CA ASN A 805 -7.08 0.01 26.45
C ASN A 805 -6.42 1.40 26.57
N THR A 806 -5.18 1.55 26.10
CA THR A 806 -4.52 2.87 26.08
C THR A 806 -5.31 3.85 25.21
N ALA A 807 -5.71 3.42 24.01
CA ALA A 807 -6.49 4.20 23.05
C ALA A 807 -7.81 4.73 23.63
N SER A 808 -8.57 3.88 24.33
CA SER A 808 -9.84 4.25 24.99
C SER A 808 -9.68 5.21 26.16
N ASN A 809 -8.47 5.31 26.73
CA ASN A 809 -8.17 6.14 27.90
C ASN A 809 -7.35 7.41 27.56
N LEU A 810 -7.11 7.69 26.28
CA LEU A 810 -6.48 8.95 25.86
C LEU A 810 -7.39 10.15 26.12
N THR A 811 -6.75 11.28 26.41
CA THR A 811 -7.37 12.54 26.86
C THR A 811 -6.91 13.75 26.04
N ASN A 812 -6.38 13.52 24.84
CA ASN A 812 -5.85 14.53 23.92
C ASN A 812 -6.90 15.45 23.27
N GLY A 813 -8.15 15.40 23.74
CA GLY A 813 -9.20 16.32 23.35
C GLY A 813 -9.77 16.08 21.94
N PRO A 814 -10.63 16.99 21.47
CA PRO A 814 -11.54 16.71 20.36
C PRO A 814 -10.94 16.85 18.97
N LEU A 815 -9.72 17.37 18.83
CA LEU A 815 -9.08 17.50 17.51
C LEU A 815 -8.75 16.13 16.93
N GLY A 816 -8.31 15.19 17.78
CA GLY A 816 -7.77 13.90 17.39
C GLY A 816 -6.53 14.02 16.51
N PHE A 817 -5.65 13.01 16.56
CA PHE A 817 -4.56 12.89 15.58
C PHE A 817 -5.00 12.05 14.38
N ILE A 818 -4.23 12.13 13.29
CA ILE A 818 -4.29 11.16 12.19
C ILE A 818 -3.22 10.11 12.45
N ALA A 819 -3.62 8.85 12.58
CA ALA A 819 -2.70 7.73 12.77
C ALA A 819 -2.52 6.93 11.46
N TYR A 820 -1.27 6.59 11.15
CA TYR A 820 -0.92 5.62 10.13
C TYR A 820 -0.11 4.51 10.78
N ALA A 821 -0.56 3.27 10.68
CA ALA A 821 0.13 2.11 11.24
C ALA A 821 0.57 1.14 10.15
N ASP A 822 1.88 1.06 9.92
CA ASP A 822 2.50 -0.07 9.25
C ASP A 822 2.69 -1.21 10.26
N SER A 823 1.59 -1.87 10.58
CA SER A 823 1.54 -2.98 11.53
C SER A 823 0.40 -3.93 11.17
N CYS A 824 0.57 -5.22 11.50
CA CYS A 824 -0.47 -6.23 11.33
C CYS A 824 -1.70 -5.93 12.21
N LEU A 825 -2.90 -6.22 11.71
CA LEU A 825 -4.15 -6.39 12.48
C LEU A 825 -4.64 -5.20 13.31
N THR A 826 -3.90 -4.10 13.41
CA THR A 826 -4.29 -2.95 14.23
C THR A 826 -5.60 -2.29 13.79
N ASN A 827 -6.05 -2.62 12.58
CA ASN A 827 -7.30 -2.18 11.98
C ASN A 827 -8.26 -3.37 11.70
N GLN A 828 -8.23 -4.44 12.50
CA GLN A 828 -9.12 -5.60 12.38
C GLN A 828 -10.56 -5.29 12.82
N PHE A 829 -11.22 -4.38 12.11
CA PHE A 829 -12.58 -3.92 12.44
C PHE A 829 -13.70 -4.93 12.07
N ASP A 830 -13.35 -6.12 11.58
CA ASP A 830 -14.32 -7.15 11.18
C ASP A 830 -14.60 -8.21 12.25
N GLU A 831 -14.01 -8.06 13.44
CA GLU A 831 -14.12 -9.00 14.57
C GLU A 831 -14.54 -8.27 15.87
N GLN A 832 -13.64 -8.12 16.84
CA GLN A 832 -13.83 -7.30 18.03
C GLN A 832 -13.15 -5.95 17.85
N ASP A 833 -13.63 -4.93 18.56
CA ASP A 833 -13.06 -3.57 18.55
C ASP A 833 -11.53 -3.59 18.63
N SER A 834 -10.92 -3.24 17.51
CA SER A 834 -9.47 -3.13 17.39
C SER A 834 -8.96 -1.82 18.01
N MET A 835 -7.63 -1.70 18.19
CA MET A 835 -7.00 -0.47 18.67
C MET A 835 -7.43 0.75 17.83
N SER A 836 -7.53 0.59 16.51
CA SER A 836 -7.97 1.65 15.61
C SER A 836 -9.38 2.15 15.92
N GLU A 837 -10.32 1.25 16.22
CA GLU A 837 -11.69 1.60 16.56
C GLU A 837 -11.77 2.24 17.93
N ALA A 838 -11.03 1.72 18.91
CA ALA A 838 -10.90 2.34 20.23
C ALA A 838 -10.43 3.80 20.12
N LEU A 839 -9.45 4.08 19.23
CA LEU A 839 -8.98 5.44 18.97
C LEU A 839 -10.08 6.33 18.35
N ILE A 840 -10.85 5.81 17.40
CA ILE A 840 -11.90 6.55 16.70
C ILE A 840 -13.11 6.78 17.61
N LYS A 841 -13.53 5.76 18.38
CA LYS A 841 -14.70 5.74 19.27
C LYS A 841 -14.49 6.50 20.59
N ASN A 842 -13.25 6.78 21.01
CA ASN A 842 -12.97 7.47 22.28
C ASN A 842 -13.54 8.92 22.33
N PRO A 843 -14.46 9.25 23.27
CA PRO A 843 -15.05 10.60 23.37
C PRO A 843 -14.13 11.68 23.94
N ASN A 844 -13.07 11.30 24.67
CA ASN A 844 -12.16 12.21 25.35
C ASN A 844 -10.87 12.51 24.56
N GLY A 845 -10.64 11.81 23.45
CA GLY A 845 -9.37 11.87 22.73
C GLY A 845 -9.29 10.83 21.61
N GLY A 846 -8.10 10.31 21.36
CA GLY A 846 -7.80 9.35 20.31
C GLY A 846 -7.56 9.99 18.95
N ALA A 847 -7.98 9.28 17.90
CA ALA A 847 -7.74 9.66 16.51
C ALA A 847 -9.01 10.26 15.87
N VAL A 848 -8.81 11.16 14.91
CA VAL A 848 -9.87 11.60 13.98
C VAL A 848 -9.90 10.72 12.72
N ALA A 849 -8.75 10.11 12.38
CA ALA A 849 -8.63 9.13 11.31
C ALA A 849 -7.51 8.14 11.61
N TYR A 850 -7.67 6.92 11.10
CA TYR A 850 -6.72 5.82 11.25
C TYR A 850 -6.57 5.10 9.91
N ILE A 851 -5.33 4.89 9.47
CA ILE A 851 -4.98 4.09 8.29
C ILE A 851 -4.18 2.89 8.79
N GLY A 852 -4.65 1.68 8.51
CA GLY A 852 -3.96 0.47 8.93
C GLY A 852 -4.57 -0.80 8.36
N ASN A 853 -3.95 -1.94 8.71
CA ASN A 853 -4.24 -3.22 8.08
C ASN A 853 -5.28 -4.05 8.87
N THR A 854 -6.27 -4.60 8.16
CA THR A 854 -7.24 -5.57 8.70
C THR A 854 -6.63 -6.95 8.92
N ARG A 855 -5.54 -7.27 8.21
CA ARG A 855 -4.73 -8.49 8.34
C ARG A 855 -3.25 -8.11 8.34
N PHE A 856 -2.38 -8.97 7.81
CA PHE A 856 -0.93 -8.79 7.89
C PHE A 856 -0.44 -7.63 7.02
N SER A 857 0.58 -6.94 7.52
CA SER A 857 1.45 -6.07 6.73
C SER A 857 2.75 -6.80 6.41
N TRP A 858 3.49 -6.33 5.41
CA TRP A 858 4.78 -6.90 5.03
C TRP A 858 5.87 -5.87 5.21
N ILE A 859 6.97 -6.28 5.85
CA ILE A 859 8.16 -5.44 6.05
C ILE A 859 8.62 -4.91 4.68
N GLY A 860 8.85 -3.61 4.59
CA GLY A 860 9.22 -2.91 3.35
C GLY A 860 8.08 -2.60 2.38
N VAL A 861 7.08 -3.49 2.21
CA VAL A 861 5.89 -3.16 1.38
C VAL A 861 5.04 -2.08 2.06
N GLY A 862 4.80 -2.23 3.36
CA GLY A 862 4.04 -1.28 4.17
C GLY A 862 4.68 0.11 4.19
N ASP A 863 6.02 0.18 4.35
CA ASP A 863 6.80 1.41 4.24
C ASP A 863 6.62 2.10 2.87
N ASN A 864 6.74 1.36 1.76
CA ASN A 864 6.53 1.94 0.42
C ASN A 864 5.15 2.61 0.29
N PHE A 865 4.12 1.99 0.87
CA PHE A 865 2.75 2.50 0.84
C PHE A 865 2.61 3.73 1.73
N GLN A 866 3.24 3.71 2.91
CA GLN A 866 3.28 4.84 3.83
C GLN A 866 4.00 6.04 3.21
N ARG A 867 5.16 5.83 2.60
CA ARG A 867 5.91 6.89 1.91
C ARG A 867 5.14 7.45 0.71
N ALA A 868 4.41 6.61 -0.02
CA ALA A 868 3.51 7.07 -1.09
C ALA A 868 2.38 7.95 -0.54
N PHE A 869 1.79 7.60 0.61
CA PHE A 869 0.76 8.40 1.29
C PHE A 869 1.29 9.79 1.64
N PHE A 870 2.47 9.89 2.28
CA PHE A 870 3.07 11.17 2.66
C PHE A 870 3.59 11.96 1.47
N HIS A 871 4.13 11.30 0.45
CA HIS A 871 4.48 11.95 -0.81
C HIS A 871 3.24 12.57 -1.46
N ARG A 872 2.11 11.86 -1.45
CA ARG A 872 0.84 12.33 -2.01
C ARG A 872 0.31 13.58 -1.30
N LEU A 873 0.65 13.76 -0.01
CA LEU A 873 0.30 14.94 0.77
C LEU A 873 0.93 16.25 0.22
N THR A 874 2.00 16.17 -0.56
CA THR A 874 2.57 17.33 -1.25
C THR A 874 1.64 17.90 -2.32
N ALA A 875 0.80 17.06 -2.93
CA ALA A 875 -0.06 17.41 -4.05
C ALA A 875 -1.54 17.58 -3.66
N THR A 876 -2.04 16.79 -2.70
CA THR A 876 -3.43 16.84 -2.23
C THR A 876 -3.48 16.70 -0.71
N ARG A 877 -4.59 17.11 -0.09
CA ARG A 877 -4.78 17.05 1.37
C ARG A 877 -5.85 16.06 1.81
N HIS A 878 -6.68 15.59 0.90
CA HIS A 878 -7.82 14.74 1.25
C HIS A 878 -7.37 13.34 1.66
N LEU A 879 -7.71 12.91 2.88
CA LEU A 879 -7.30 11.61 3.44
C LEU A 879 -7.60 10.44 2.51
N GLY A 880 -8.77 10.44 1.86
CA GLY A 880 -9.13 9.42 0.89
C GLY A 880 -8.10 9.32 -0.24
N LEU A 881 -7.70 10.45 -0.83
CA LEU A 881 -6.71 10.47 -1.91
C LEU A 881 -5.29 10.16 -1.47
N LEU A 882 -4.97 10.38 -0.19
CA LEU A 882 -3.71 9.95 0.39
C LEU A 882 -3.71 8.43 0.55
N ASN A 883 -4.79 7.85 1.09
CA ASN A 883 -4.95 6.40 1.19
C ASN A 883 -4.94 5.71 -0.19
N ASP A 884 -5.51 6.35 -1.21
CA ASP A 884 -5.60 5.85 -2.58
C ASP A 884 -4.24 5.77 -3.29
N SER A 885 -3.19 6.44 -2.79
CA SER A 885 -1.86 6.37 -3.41
C SER A 885 -1.25 4.96 -3.36
N ARG A 886 -1.76 4.08 -2.48
CA ARG A 886 -1.33 2.67 -2.38
C ARG A 886 -1.53 1.85 -3.65
N ILE A 887 -2.38 2.31 -4.57
CA ILE A 887 -2.54 1.62 -5.86
C ILE A 887 -1.37 1.93 -6.80
N ALA A 888 -0.79 3.14 -6.69
CA ALA A 888 0.31 3.56 -7.54
C ALA A 888 1.62 2.83 -7.23
N THR A 889 1.72 2.15 -6.09
CA THR A 889 2.89 1.35 -5.69
C THR A 889 2.86 -0.08 -6.24
N PHE A 890 1.72 -0.55 -6.77
CA PHE A 890 1.57 -1.91 -7.29
C PHE A 890 2.61 -2.23 -8.39
N GLY A 891 3.38 -3.30 -8.19
CA GLY A 891 4.42 -3.75 -9.12
C GLY A 891 5.69 -2.89 -9.11
N THR A 892 5.77 -1.89 -8.23
CA THR A 892 6.94 -0.99 -8.10
C THR A 892 7.61 -1.06 -6.72
N SER A 893 7.03 -1.83 -5.78
CA SER A 893 7.53 -1.98 -4.41
C SER A 893 8.86 -2.74 -4.32
N GLY A 894 9.23 -3.49 -5.38
CA GLY A 894 10.36 -4.41 -5.37
C GLY A 894 10.02 -5.80 -4.80
N PHE A 895 8.76 -6.03 -4.42
CA PHE A 895 8.25 -7.30 -3.90
C PHE A 895 7.38 -8.03 -4.92
N ILE A 896 7.01 -9.28 -4.61
CA ILE A 896 6.10 -10.07 -5.43
C ILE A 896 4.70 -9.43 -5.47
N ALA A 897 4.07 -9.40 -6.64
CA ALA A 897 2.81 -8.69 -6.86
C ALA A 897 1.64 -9.20 -5.99
N GLY A 898 1.69 -10.45 -5.52
CA GLY A 898 0.73 -10.97 -4.54
C GLY A 898 0.82 -10.25 -3.18
N ALA A 899 2.02 -9.88 -2.72
CA ALA A 899 2.21 -9.14 -1.48
C ALA A 899 1.70 -7.69 -1.59
N ASP A 900 1.92 -7.04 -2.74
CA ASP A 900 1.36 -5.71 -3.02
C ASP A 900 -0.18 -5.75 -3.00
N ARG A 901 -0.78 -6.74 -3.68
CA ARG A 901 -2.24 -6.89 -3.73
C ARG A 901 -2.82 -7.17 -2.36
N TRP A 902 -2.16 -8.02 -1.56
CA TRP A 902 -2.52 -8.24 -0.17
C TRP A 902 -2.56 -6.92 0.60
N ALA A 903 -1.48 -6.14 0.56
CA ALA A 903 -1.39 -4.85 1.26
C ALA A 903 -2.45 -3.85 0.77
N ILE A 904 -2.76 -3.82 -0.52
CA ILE A 904 -3.81 -2.96 -1.09
C ILE A 904 -5.18 -3.29 -0.50
N TYR A 905 -5.48 -4.58 -0.33
CA TYR A 905 -6.75 -5.06 0.19
C TYR A 905 -6.88 -4.86 1.71
N THR A 906 -5.81 -5.09 2.46
CA THR A 906 -5.85 -5.02 3.93
C THR A 906 -5.75 -3.60 4.47
N LEU A 907 -5.11 -2.68 3.75
CA LEU A 907 -4.96 -1.28 4.17
C LEU A 907 -6.27 -0.49 3.94
N ASN A 908 -6.91 -0.09 5.04
CA ASN A 908 -8.20 0.59 5.04
C ASN A 908 -8.14 1.92 5.81
N LEU A 909 -8.99 2.88 5.44
CA LEU A 909 -9.14 4.18 6.10
C LEU A 909 -10.39 4.18 7.00
N LEU A 910 -10.17 4.25 8.32
CA LEU A 910 -11.22 4.64 9.27
C LEU A 910 -11.17 6.16 9.44
N GLY A 911 -12.20 6.87 9.03
CA GLY A 911 -12.21 8.33 8.98
C GLY A 911 -13.02 8.88 7.82
N ASP A 912 -13.22 10.19 7.82
CA ASP A 912 -13.86 10.90 6.71
C ASP A 912 -12.88 11.02 5.53
N PRO A 913 -13.18 10.45 4.34
CA PRO A 913 -12.25 10.50 3.20
C PRO A 913 -12.10 11.91 2.60
N GLU A 914 -13.06 12.82 2.80
CA GLU A 914 -12.94 14.22 2.37
C GLU A 914 -12.11 15.06 3.35
N LEU A 915 -11.88 14.61 4.59
CA LEU A 915 -11.14 15.39 5.58
C LEU A 915 -9.75 15.77 5.06
N ARG A 916 -9.41 17.06 5.18
CA ARG A 916 -8.19 17.65 4.60
C ARG A 916 -7.08 17.76 5.64
N VAL A 917 -6.00 17.02 5.45
CA VAL A 917 -4.80 17.04 6.30
C VAL A 917 -4.09 18.39 6.22
N TYR A 918 -3.75 18.97 7.38
CA TYR A 918 -2.96 20.18 7.46
C TYR A 918 -1.47 19.91 7.20
N ARG A 919 -0.78 20.79 6.46
CA ARG A 919 0.64 20.58 6.06
C ARG A 919 1.63 21.49 6.78
N ALA A 920 1.12 22.47 7.50
CA ALA A 920 1.90 23.50 8.16
C ALA A 920 1.05 24.19 9.23
N ALA A 921 1.68 25.07 10.02
CA ALA A 921 0.95 25.96 10.92
C ALA A 921 -0.13 26.75 10.17
N ILE A 922 -1.30 26.92 10.80
CA ILE A 922 -2.46 27.52 10.14
C ILE A 922 -2.37 29.06 10.15
N PRO A 923 -2.32 29.72 8.97
CA PRO A 923 -2.51 31.16 8.86
C PRO A 923 -4.01 31.53 8.92
N SER A 924 -4.35 32.69 9.51
CA SER A 924 -5.75 33.14 9.55
C SER A 924 -6.21 33.77 8.23
N LEU A 925 -7.43 33.42 7.81
CA LEU A 925 -8.24 34.30 6.95
C LEU A 925 -8.73 35.48 7.80
N ARG A 926 -8.72 36.67 7.22
CA ARG A 926 -9.43 37.84 7.73
C ARG A 926 -10.60 38.16 6.80
N LEU A 927 -11.69 38.61 7.39
CA LEU A 927 -12.84 39.22 6.70
C LEU A 927 -12.82 40.74 6.97
N PRO A 928 -11.91 41.52 6.37
CA PRO A 928 -11.67 42.88 6.83
C PRO A 928 -12.71 43.88 6.35
N LEU A 929 -13.53 43.56 5.33
CA LEU A 929 -14.53 44.49 4.82
C LEU A 929 -15.61 43.80 3.98
N ILE A 930 -16.88 43.99 4.33
CA ILE A 930 -18.02 43.62 3.51
C ILE A 930 -18.79 44.89 3.16
N LYS A 931 -18.84 45.22 1.86
CA LYS A 931 -19.66 46.33 1.35
C LYS A 931 -20.80 45.74 0.54
N VAL A 932 -21.94 45.55 1.18
CA VAL A 932 -23.20 45.32 0.46
C VAL A 932 -23.76 46.69 0.09
N LYS A 933 -23.52 47.14 -1.15
CA LYS A 933 -24.31 48.22 -1.77
C LYS A 933 -25.23 47.59 -2.80
N LEU A 934 -26.52 47.96 -2.78
CA LEU A 934 -27.65 47.41 -3.56
C LEU A 934 -27.44 47.22 -5.07
N ARG A 935 -26.34 47.71 -5.67
CA ARG A 935 -26.04 47.56 -7.10
C ARG A 935 -25.02 46.48 -7.46
N LYS A 936 -24.14 46.02 -6.56
CA LYS A 936 -23.17 44.91 -6.76
C LYS A 936 -22.61 44.42 -5.41
N PRO A 937 -23.37 43.64 -4.62
CA PRO A 937 -22.87 43.12 -3.34
C PRO A 937 -21.68 42.19 -3.55
N PHE A 938 -20.62 42.35 -2.74
CA PHE A 938 -19.45 41.47 -2.79
C PHE A 938 -18.88 41.19 -1.40
N ILE A 939 -18.24 40.04 -1.27
CA ILE A 939 -17.46 39.63 -0.08
C ILE A 939 -16.00 39.54 -0.49
N ARG A 940 -15.12 40.15 0.30
CA ARG A 940 -13.66 40.06 0.09
C ARG A 940 -12.98 39.26 1.20
N ILE A 941 -12.25 38.24 0.80
CA ILE A 941 -11.47 37.35 1.67
C ILE A 941 -9.99 37.73 1.57
N LEU A 942 -9.37 38.07 2.71
CA LEU A 942 -7.93 38.27 2.81
C LEU A 942 -7.31 37.18 3.70
N GLY A 943 -6.02 36.92 3.55
CA GLY A 943 -5.25 35.96 4.32
C GLY A 943 -3.98 36.61 4.87
N GLU A 944 -3.59 36.24 6.09
CA GLU A 944 -2.29 36.61 6.65
C GLU A 944 -1.18 35.85 5.91
N ARG A 945 -0.25 36.56 5.26
CA ARG A 945 0.83 35.93 4.48
C ARG A 945 2.02 35.57 5.37
N LYS A 946 2.65 34.41 5.11
CA LYS A 946 4.00 34.08 5.59
C LYS A 946 5.02 34.50 4.53
N VAL A 947 6.07 35.24 4.92
CA VAL A 947 7.23 35.48 4.04
C VAL A 947 8.02 34.16 3.93
N PRO A 948 8.47 33.72 2.74
CA PRO A 948 9.01 32.38 2.53
C PRO A 948 10.33 32.04 3.25
N SER A 949 11.04 32.99 3.88
CA SER A 949 12.42 32.74 4.37
C SER A 949 12.88 33.56 5.59
N GLY A 950 11.98 33.97 6.50
CA GLY A 950 12.38 34.66 7.73
C GLY A 950 11.59 34.24 8.98
N PRO A 951 12.03 34.61 10.20
CA PRO A 951 11.22 34.43 11.41
C PRO A 951 9.85 35.10 11.22
N PRO A 952 8.78 34.61 11.87
CA PRO A 952 7.41 35.01 11.57
C PRO A 952 7.18 36.50 11.86
N VAL A 953 7.32 37.33 10.84
CA VAL A 953 6.81 38.71 10.85
C VAL A 953 5.38 38.62 10.32
N PHE A 954 4.41 38.88 11.20
CA PHE A 954 2.99 38.97 10.86
C PHE A 954 2.78 40.17 9.93
N GLY A 955 2.75 39.93 8.61
CA GLY A 955 2.62 40.94 7.56
C GLY A 955 1.17 41.17 7.12
N ASP A 956 0.92 42.34 6.50
CA ASP A 956 -0.37 42.83 6.03
C ASP A 956 -1.25 41.79 5.30
N PRO A 957 -2.58 41.79 5.53
CA PRO A 957 -3.49 40.83 4.94
C PRO A 957 -3.58 41.01 3.41
N SER A 958 -3.34 39.93 2.66
CA SER A 958 -3.34 39.91 1.19
C SER A 958 -4.59 39.19 0.64
N PRO A 959 -5.06 39.52 -0.57
CA PRO A 959 -6.17 38.80 -1.21
C PRO A 959 -5.98 37.28 -1.31
N VAL A 960 -7.04 36.51 -1.03
CA VAL A 960 -7.03 35.04 -1.16
C VAL A 960 -7.86 34.63 -2.35
N LYS A 961 -7.20 34.24 -3.44
CA LYS A 961 -7.84 33.67 -4.63
C LYS A 961 -8.31 32.25 -4.39
N GLY A 962 -9.48 31.88 -4.88
CA GLY A 962 -9.95 30.50 -4.86
C GLY A 962 -10.62 30.09 -3.54
N ALA A 963 -10.80 31.00 -2.59
CA ALA A 963 -11.57 30.72 -1.38
C ALA A 963 -13.04 30.51 -1.74
N LEU A 964 -13.61 29.40 -1.27
CA LEU A 964 -15.01 29.06 -1.39
C LEU A 964 -15.79 29.77 -0.29
N VAL A 965 -16.71 30.64 -0.68
CA VAL A 965 -17.55 31.45 0.20
C VAL A 965 -18.98 30.95 0.09
N HIS A 966 -19.50 30.46 1.21
CA HIS A 966 -20.90 30.12 1.40
C HIS A 966 -21.59 31.25 2.18
N VAL A 967 -22.79 31.60 1.75
CA VAL A 967 -23.59 32.69 2.31
C VAL A 967 -25.00 32.19 2.55
N ARG A 968 -25.51 32.37 3.76
CA ARG A 968 -26.84 31.93 4.17
C ARG A 968 -27.61 33.05 4.89
N GLN A 969 -28.89 33.17 4.58
CA GLN A 969 -29.84 34.06 5.27
C GLN A 969 -31.14 33.30 5.55
N GLY A 970 -31.35 32.93 6.81
CA GLY A 970 -32.47 32.08 7.19
C GLY A 970 -32.45 30.69 6.52
N PRO A 971 -33.59 29.97 6.49
CA PRO A 971 -33.63 28.57 6.05
C PRO A 971 -33.76 28.34 4.54
N LYS A 972 -33.88 29.40 3.71
CA LYS A 972 -34.19 29.27 2.27
C LYS A 972 -33.29 30.06 1.32
N LEU A 973 -32.48 31.01 1.82
CA LEU A 973 -31.62 31.84 0.97
C LEU A 973 -30.16 31.42 1.18
N GLU A 974 -29.61 30.67 0.22
CA GLU A 974 -28.20 30.26 0.19
C GLU A 974 -27.54 30.63 -1.14
N PHE A 975 -26.25 30.96 -1.09
CA PHE A 975 -25.38 31.17 -2.24
C PHE A 975 -23.98 30.66 -1.94
N THR A 976 -23.34 30.08 -2.95
CA THR A 976 -21.94 29.68 -2.88
C THR A 976 -21.20 30.28 -4.07
N GLY A 977 -20.01 30.85 -3.83
CA GLY A 977 -19.15 31.36 -4.88
C GLY A 977 -17.68 31.21 -4.52
N VAL A 978 -16.81 31.38 -5.51
CA VAL A 978 -15.36 31.28 -5.35
C VAL A 978 -14.76 32.64 -5.59
N THR A 979 -13.82 33.05 -4.75
CA THR A 979 -13.12 34.33 -4.87
C THR A 979 -12.18 34.37 -6.07
N ASP A 980 -12.14 35.53 -6.73
CA ASP A 980 -11.23 35.84 -7.83
C ASP A 980 -9.80 36.17 -7.35
N ALA A 981 -8.93 36.63 -8.26
CA ALA A 981 -7.55 36.99 -7.94
C ALA A 981 -7.43 38.13 -6.91
N ASP A 982 -8.45 38.98 -6.78
CA ASP A 982 -8.52 40.08 -5.83
C ASP A 982 -9.16 39.68 -4.49
N GLY A 983 -9.45 38.38 -4.34
CA GLY A 983 -10.07 37.79 -3.17
C GLY A 983 -11.56 38.09 -3.07
N VAL A 984 -12.21 38.46 -4.18
CA VAL A 984 -13.59 38.95 -4.19
C VAL A 984 -14.53 37.90 -4.76
N VAL A 985 -15.68 37.72 -4.12
CA VAL A 985 -16.84 36.99 -4.67
C VAL A 985 -18.04 37.94 -4.74
N PHE A 986 -18.70 37.99 -5.90
CA PHE A 986 -19.90 38.80 -6.09
C PHE A 986 -21.14 37.98 -5.74
N LEU A 987 -22.04 38.56 -4.95
CA LEU A 987 -23.31 37.95 -4.60
C LEU A 987 -24.37 38.29 -5.67
N PRO A 988 -25.35 37.41 -5.92
CA PRO A 988 -26.44 37.69 -6.86
C PRO A 988 -27.27 38.90 -6.40
N GLU A 989 -27.46 39.87 -7.29
CA GLU A 989 -28.30 41.05 -7.02
C GLU A 989 -29.74 40.66 -6.68
N GLY A 990 -30.32 41.28 -5.66
CA GLY A 990 -31.72 41.08 -5.26
C GLY A 990 -32.06 39.74 -4.59
N ARG A 991 -31.08 38.84 -4.36
CA ARG A 991 -31.30 37.52 -3.75
C ARG A 991 -31.34 37.53 -2.22
N PHE A 992 -30.75 38.53 -1.58
CA PHE A 992 -30.63 38.63 -0.12
C PHE A 992 -31.36 39.88 0.39
N GLU A 993 -32.06 39.74 1.51
CA GLU A 993 -32.83 40.78 2.17
C GLU A 993 -32.00 41.53 3.22
N LYS A 994 -32.54 42.64 3.73
CA LYS A 994 -31.93 43.40 4.83
C LYS A 994 -31.95 42.55 6.11
N GLY A 995 -30.81 42.42 6.78
CA GLY A 995 -30.68 41.65 8.02
C GLY A 995 -29.37 40.86 8.12
N GLU A 996 -29.35 39.87 9.01
CA GLU A 996 -28.18 39.03 9.26
C GLU A 996 -27.90 38.09 8.09
N LEU A 997 -26.63 38.00 7.73
CA LEU A 997 -26.10 37.16 6.67
C LEU A 997 -24.96 36.33 7.27
N GLU A 998 -25.16 35.02 7.37
CA GLU A 998 -24.11 34.10 7.80
C GLU A 998 -23.16 33.84 6.63
N VAL A 999 -21.88 34.17 6.80
CA VAL A 999 -20.84 33.97 5.79
C VAL A 999 -19.87 32.93 6.32
N THR A 1000 -19.56 31.91 5.52
CA THR A 1000 -18.48 30.95 5.79
C THR A 1000 -17.53 30.95 4.60
N ALA A 1001 -16.26 31.24 4.83
CA ALA A 1001 -15.22 31.15 3.80
C ALA A 1001 -14.19 30.07 4.17
N SER A 1002 -13.88 29.24 3.19
CA SER A 1002 -12.91 28.15 3.30
C SER A 1002 -11.90 28.22 2.16
N HIS A 1003 -10.64 27.90 2.45
CA HIS A 1003 -9.58 27.84 1.46
C HIS A 1003 -8.56 26.78 1.89
N ASP A 1004 -7.93 26.10 0.94
CA ASP A 1004 -7.06 24.95 1.22
C ASP A 1004 -5.87 25.29 2.11
N GLU A 1005 -5.37 26.51 2.04
CA GLU A 1005 -4.18 26.99 2.77
C GLU A 1005 -4.47 27.74 4.08
N TYR A 1006 -5.73 27.98 4.45
CA TYR A 1006 -6.06 28.83 5.61
C TYR A 1006 -7.16 28.24 6.49
N ALA A 1007 -7.25 28.71 7.74
CA ALA A 1007 -8.37 28.38 8.63
C ALA A 1007 -9.71 28.78 8.02
N VAL A 1008 -10.73 27.93 8.15
CA VAL A 1008 -12.12 28.30 7.83
C VAL A 1008 -12.51 29.48 8.70
N VAL A 1009 -13.00 30.55 8.09
CA VAL A 1009 -13.57 31.68 8.79
C VAL A 1009 -15.07 31.65 8.60
N ALA A 1010 -15.82 31.97 9.64
CA ALA A 1010 -17.22 32.24 9.49
C ALA A 1010 -17.66 33.35 10.43
N ASP A 1011 -18.55 34.18 9.93
CA ASP A 1011 -18.96 35.42 10.58
C ASP A 1011 -20.41 35.74 10.26
N ILE A 1012 -21.01 36.59 11.08
CA ILE A 1012 -22.36 37.13 10.84
C ILE A 1012 -22.20 38.58 10.42
N VAL A 1013 -22.82 38.91 9.30
CA VAL A 1013 -22.64 40.20 8.64
C VAL A 1013 -24.01 40.86 8.48
N GLN A 1014 -24.09 42.15 8.79
CA GLN A 1014 -25.32 42.91 8.59
C GLN A 1014 -25.40 43.42 7.15
N VAL A 1015 -26.51 43.11 6.47
CA VAL A 1015 -26.86 43.72 5.19
C VAL A 1015 -27.60 45.02 5.48
N GLU A 1016 -26.92 46.16 5.32
CA GLU A 1016 -27.53 47.48 5.42
C GLU A 1016 -28.16 47.90 4.07
N GLY A 1017 -29.24 48.68 4.14
CA GLY A 1017 -30.06 49.09 2.99
C GLY A 1017 -29.37 50.08 2.07
#